data_AF-A0A1G9P948-F1
#
_entry.id   AF-A0A1G9P948-F1
#
_cell.length_a   1.000
_cell.length_b   1.000
_cell.length_c   1.000
_cell.angle_alpha   90.00
_cell.angle_beta   90.00
_cell.angle_gamma   90.00
#
_symmetry.space_group_name_H-M   'P 1'
#
loop_
_entity.id
_entity.type
_entity.pdbx_description
1 polymer ?
#
loop_
_entity_poly.entity_id
_entity_poly.type
_entity_poly.pdbx_seq_one_letter_code
_entity_poly.pdbx_strand_id
1 'polypeptide(L)'
;MYCKVSFLVVLMLLGRVACAQPIQWASEVNFYHGAYRGEGDYGAKQVLGPPNAVPFGQMSPRAFRLASQEGSGILRVGFAQPQPIKQVVVVESNLPGAVTEVKLYDEYGRSYAVYQQEPQKLAAPFRSFNLIIAETTYKVAQVEVRLNASTHHGWTQIDAIGILNSDEPYTLSSYSTYSETKTEAPAVSFVSKKENLGETVNSKFTEINPVISPDGSMLYFARQNHPQNDGGKRDAQDIWASRRQGDGSWGEAINMGSPLNNAMPNGVASVSPDGNTLLLLNRYNPDGSVSPGVSLSQRQKGGWSAPIPQEIDQYENRSDYVNYYLTNDGNAILMAVDRQEGYGDQDIYISFREGKNKWSKPQNLGPQINTPRADFAPFLAADGRTLYFASEGYSGFGGSDIYFSKRLDESWQRWSTPENMGNQINTPDWDGYYTISAAGDFAYLVSDQEAIGNSRDIFKIALPNAMKPEPVVLLNGHVYDAVTRQPLAATIQFSTLEGGKEAANARTYPEDGSFKVVLPLGVEYSYVAEAPGYVGVDEDFSLVSIQEYREMEQDIFLFPLEKGQTIRLKNIQFERSKSFIRDSSKPTLERLVRLLEENPTLEIQLEGHTDNRGSFNANMKLSEDRVTEVKKYLTDRGIKAKRITLKAYGGTQPIADNEEETTRRLNRRVEFTVTNL
;
A
#
# COMPACT_ATOMS: atom_id res chain seq x y z
N MET A 1 34.38 -35.69 -47.81
CA MET A 1 33.08 -36.22 -48.24
C MET A 1 32.02 -35.43 -47.48
N TYR A 2 31.31 -34.54 -48.17
CA TYR A 2 30.32 -33.63 -47.59
C TYR A 2 29.10 -34.41 -47.08
N CYS A 3 28.63 -34.14 -45.87
CA CYS A 3 27.27 -34.48 -45.46
C CYS A 3 26.66 -33.27 -44.75
N LYS A 4 25.77 -32.58 -45.46
CA LYS A 4 24.90 -31.52 -44.95
C LYS A 4 23.88 -32.15 -44.01
N VAL A 5 23.84 -31.73 -42.75
CA VAL A 5 22.72 -31.99 -41.85
C VAL A 5 21.77 -30.80 -41.97
N SER A 6 20.62 -31.03 -42.60
CA SER A 6 19.54 -30.06 -42.74
C SER A 6 18.87 -29.85 -41.37
N PHE A 7 18.85 -28.60 -40.89
CA PHE A 7 17.98 -28.19 -39.79
C PHE A 7 16.54 -28.13 -40.30
N LEU A 8 15.69 -29.03 -39.81
CA LEU A 8 14.24 -28.97 -40.00
C LEU A 8 13.68 -27.95 -39.00
N VAL A 9 13.35 -26.76 -39.47
CA VAL A 9 12.59 -25.77 -38.70
C VAL A 9 11.14 -26.26 -38.65
N VAL A 10 10.72 -26.78 -37.49
CA VAL A 10 9.32 -27.02 -37.20
C VAL A 10 8.66 -25.67 -36.93
N LEU A 11 7.94 -25.15 -37.91
CA LEU A 11 7.07 -24.00 -37.74
C LEU A 11 5.89 -24.44 -36.86
N MET A 12 5.92 -24.15 -35.56
CA MET A 12 4.72 -24.21 -34.74
C MET A 12 3.78 -23.11 -35.22
N LEU A 13 2.71 -23.50 -35.91
CA LEU A 13 1.53 -22.67 -36.09
C LEU A 13 0.95 -22.37 -34.70
N LEU A 14 1.31 -21.20 -34.16
CA LEU A 14 0.57 -20.57 -33.08
C LEU A 14 -0.85 -20.32 -33.59
N GLY A 15 -1.76 -21.23 -33.31
CA GLY A 15 -3.18 -20.96 -33.38
C GLY A 15 -3.45 -19.76 -32.49
N ARG A 16 -3.84 -18.63 -33.09
CA ARG A 16 -4.43 -17.52 -32.35
C ARG A 16 -5.70 -18.05 -31.74
N VAL A 17 -5.66 -18.44 -30.47
CA VAL A 17 -6.86 -18.43 -29.64
C VAL A 17 -7.22 -16.95 -29.57
N ALA A 18 -8.24 -16.56 -30.33
CA ALA A 18 -8.84 -15.25 -30.16
C ALA A 18 -9.46 -15.25 -28.77
N CYS A 19 -8.75 -14.72 -27.76
CA CYS A 19 -9.40 -14.32 -26.52
C CYS A 19 -10.47 -13.32 -26.90
N ALA A 20 -11.74 -13.64 -26.60
CA ALA A 20 -12.82 -12.67 -26.67
C ALA A 20 -12.42 -11.41 -25.89
N GLN A 21 -12.62 -10.23 -26.47
CA GLN A 21 -12.39 -9.00 -25.72
C GLN A 21 -13.35 -8.97 -24.52
N PRO A 22 -12.84 -8.70 -23.30
CA PRO A 22 -13.70 -8.58 -22.13
C PRO A 22 -14.69 -7.42 -22.32
N ILE A 23 -15.87 -7.55 -21.71
CA ILE A 23 -16.89 -6.49 -21.73
C ILE A 23 -16.34 -5.18 -21.15
N GLN A 24 -16.67 -4.07 -21.80
CA GLN A 24 -16.42 -2.74 -21.28
C GLN A 24 -17.72 -2.17 -20.72
N TRP A 25 -17.75 -1.91 -19.42
CA TRP A 25 -18.90 -1.29 -18.76
C TRP A 25 -18.87 0.23 -18.91
N ALA A 26 -20.04 0.85 -18.79
CA ALA A 26 -20.20 2.30 -18.78
C ALA A 26 -19.33 2.94 -17.69
N SER A 27 -18.63 4.02 -18.03
CA SER A 27 -17.74 4.74 -17.11
C SER A 27 -18.22 6.16 -16.82
N GLU A 28 -19.20 6.67 -17.58
CA GLU A 28 -19.77 8.00 -17.37
C GLU A 28 -21.25 8.05 -17.75
N VAL A 29 -22.01 8.93 -17.10
CA VAL A 29 -23.39 9.26 -17.49
C VAL A 29 -23.37 10.58 -18.25
N ASN A 30 -23.64 10.56 -19.55
CA ASN A 30 -23.63 11.78 -20.37
C ASN A 30 -24.96 12.52 -20.35
N PHE A 31 -26.07 11.80 -20.25
CA PHE A 31 -27.41 12.41 -20.25
C PHE A 31 -28.42 11.47 -19.60
N TYR A 32 -29.39 12.03 -18.88
CA TYR A 32 -30.54 11.27 -18.45
C TYR A 32 -31.80 12.15 -18.38
N HIS A 33 -32.96 11.54 -18.57
CA HIS A 33 -34.27 12.17 -18.44
C HIS A 33 -35.25 11.17 -17.81
N GLY A 34 -36.23 11.67 -17.04
CA GLY A 34 -37.22 10.82 -16.36
C GLY A 34 -36.65 9.94 -15.24
N ALA A 35 -35.38 10.11 -14.89
CA ALA A 35 -34.69 9.43 -13.79
C ALA A 35 -35.17 9.91 -12.42
N TYR A 36 -35.05 9.04 -11.41
CA TYR A 36 -35.06 9.47 -10.02
C TYR A 36 -33.94 10.50 -9.77
N ARG A 37 -34.25 11.58 -9.05
CA ARG A 37 -33.36 12.76 -8.91
C ARG A 37 -32.36 12.66 -7.74
N GLY A 38 -32.30 11.53 -7.03
CA GLY A 38 -31.27 11.31 -6.02
C GLY A 38 -29.88 11.17 -6.66
N GLU A 39 -28.87 11.77 -6.05
CA GLU A 39 -27.48 11.68 -6.54
C GLU A 39 -26.77 10.39 -6.11
N GLY A 40 -27.24 9.74 -5.05
CA GLY A 40 -26.81 8.42 -4.59
C GLY A 40 -27.78 7.32 -5.01
N ASP A 41 -28.54 6.81 -4.04
CA ASP A 41 -29.45 5.67 -4.22
C ASP A 41 -30.42 5.87 -5.38
N TYR A 42 -30.51 4.84 -6.22
CA TYR A 42 -31.37 4.76 -7.40
C TYR A 42 -31.08 5.77 -8.53
N GLY A 43 -30.06 6.62 -8.38
CA GLY A 43 -29.70 7.67 -9.33
C GLY A 43 -29.11 7.14 -10.63
N ALA A 44 -28.91 8.03 -11.61
CA ALA A 44 -28.32 7.71 -12.90
C ALA A 44 -26.89 7.14 -12.80
N LYS A 45 -26.10 7.59 -11.81
CA LYS A 45 -24.73 7.08 -11.60
C LYS A 45 -24.68 5.60 -11.23
N GLN A 46 -25.79 5.00 -10.79
CA GLN A 46 -25.82 3.59 -10.40
C GLN A 46 -25.60 2.63 -11.58
N VAL A 47 -25.69 3.08 -12.85
CA VAL A 47 -25.41 2.19 -14.00
C VAL A 47 -23.93 2.09 -14.39
N LEU A 48 -23.06 2.77 -13.67
CA LEU A 48 -21.64 2.83 -13.97
C LEU A 48 -20.92 1.63 -13.38
N GLY A 49 -20.01 1.04 -14.16
CA GLY A 49 -19.26 -0.15 -13.76
C GLY A 49 -20.02 -1.47 -13.99
N PRO A 50 -19.43 -2.59 -13.51
CA PRO A 50 -20.06 -3.90 -13.58
C PRO A 50 -21.32 -3.99 -12.71
N PRO A 51 -22.24 -4.93 -13.00
CA PRO A 51 -23.43 -5.19 -12.21
C PRO A 51 -23.15 -5.35 -10.71
N ASN A 52 -23.87 -4.63 -9.85
CA ASN A 52 -23.68 -4.70 -8.39
C ASN A 52 -25.00 -4.73 -7.59
N ALA A 53 -26.16 -4.63 -8.23
CA ALA A 53 -27.47 -4.66 -7.60
C ALA A 53 -27.99 -6.08 -7.27
N VAL A 54 -27.11 -6.93 -6.72
CA VAL A 54 -27.47 -8.27 -6.26
C VAL A 54 -28.15 -8.23 -4.88
N PRO A 55 -29.06 -9.18 -4.56
CA PRO A 55 -29.61 -10.19 -5.45
C PRO A 55 -30.57 -9.59 -6.49
N PHE A 56 -30.43 -10.03 -7.75
CA PHE A 56 -31.32 -9.56 -8.81
C PHE A 56 -32.76 -10.05 -8.65
N GLY A 57 -33.70 -9.28 -9.18
CA GLY A 57 -35.13 -9.52 -9.05
C GLY A 57 -35.77 -8.83 -7.85
N GLN A 58 -34.98 -8.06 -7.09
CA GLN A 58 -35.44 -7.25 -5.97
C GLN A 58 -35.03 -5.80 -6.20
N MET A 59 -35.73 -4.88 -5.53
CA MET A 59 -35.38 -3.47 -5.60
C MET A 59 -34.05 -3.23 -4.87
N SER A 60 -33.09 -2.59 -5.54
CA SER A 60 -31.78 -2.26 -4.95
C SER A 60 -31.48 -0.76 -5.04
N PRO A 61 -31.02 -0.11 -3.95
CA PRO A 61 -30.53 1.27 -4.02
C PRO A 61 -29.31 1.42 -4.95
N ARG A 62 -28.64 0.31 -5.29
CA ARG A 62 -27.47 0.26 -6.19
C ARG A 62 -27.82 0.17 -7.67
N ALA A 63 -29.10 0.23 -8.07
CA ALA A 63 -29.49 0.25 -9.49
C ALA A 63 -30.34 1.47 -9.85
N PHE A 64 -30.14 1.99 -11.05
CA PHE A 64 -30.90 3.12 -11.59
C PHE A 64 -32.40 2.80 -11.68
N ARG A 65 -33.25 3.80 -11.41
CA ARG A 65 -34.70 3.71 -11.71
C ARG A 65 -35.29 5.02 -12.23
N LEU A 66 -36.48 4.90 -12.82
CA LEU A 66 -37.31 6.05 -13.23
C LEU A 66 -37.93 6.77 -12.03
N ALA A 67 -38.27 8.05 -12.21
CA ALA A 67 -38.91 8.88 -11.18
C ALA A 67 -40.32 8.40 -10.81
N SER A 68 -40.99 7.67 -11.70
CA SER A 68 -42.32 7.10 -11.52
C SER A 68 -42.35 5.63 -11.96
N GLN A 69 -43.18 4.83 -11.30
CA GLN A 69 -43.35 3.39 -11.59
C GLN A 69 -43.82 3.13 -13.02
N GLU A 70 -44.66 4.01 -13.57
CA GLU A 70 -45.22 3.89 -14.92
C GLU A 70 -44.66 4.98 -15.86
N GLY A 71 -43.49 5.52 -15.53
CA GLY A 71 -42.86 6.60 -16.27
C GLY A 71 -42.11 6.16 -17.53
N SER A 72 -41.59 7.14 -18.25
CA SER A 72 -40.61 6.93 -19.32
C SER A 72 -39.33 7.73 -19.03
N GLY A 73 -38.22 7.27 -19.60
CA GLY A 73 -36.94 7.92 -19.39
C GLY A 73 -35.90 7.57 -20.44
N ILE A 74 -34.79 8.27 -20.35
CA ILE A 74 -33.63 8.12 -21.22
C ILE A 74 -32.41 8.04 -20.32
N LEU A 75 -31.50 7.12 -20.64
CA LEU A 75 -30.20 7.02 -20.03
C LEU A 75 -29.15 6.90 -21.13
N ARG A 76 -28.22 7.86 -21.19
CA ARG A 76 -27.09 7.85 -22.11
C ARG A 76 -25.80 7.78 -21.33
N VAL A 77 -25.03 6.73 -21.60
CA VAL A 77 -23.78 6.41 -20.93
C VAL A 77 -22.62 6.37 -21.91
N GLY A 78 -21.43 6.70 -21.44
CA GLY A 78 -20.19 6.70 -22.21
C GLY A 78 -19.20 5.65 -21.73
N PHE A 79 -18.24 5.35 -22.58
CA PHE A 79 -17.24 4.30 -22.39
C PHE A 79 -15.82 4.87 -22.49
N ALA A 80 -14.95 4.49 -21.56
CA ALA A 80 -13.57 4.99 -21.45
C ALA A 80 -12.73 4.76 -22.72
N GLN A 81 -13.01 3.69 -23.48
CA GLN A 81 -12.30 3.33 -24.70
C GLN A 81 -13.31 3.04 -25.83
N PRO A 82 -13.59 4.03 -26.70
CA PRO A 82 -14.43 3.81 -27.87
C PRO A 82 -13.90 2.69 -28.77
N GLN A 83 -14.76 1.72 -29.10
CA GLN A 83 -14.39 0.52 -29.86
C GLN A 83 -15.49 0.09 -30.83
N PRO A 84 -15.16 -0.62 -31.92
CA PRO A 84 -16.16 -1.37 -32.68
C PRO A 84 -16.81 -2.44 -31.79
N ILE A 85 -18.10 -2.70 -31.97
CA ILE A 85 -18.85 -3.63 -31.12
C ILE A 85 -19.71 -4.55 -31.97
N LYS A 86 -20.00 -5.73 -31.42
CA LYS A 86 -21.01 -6.68 -31.91
C LYS A 86 -22.20 -6.82 -30.97
N GLN A 87 -22.11 -6.27 -29.76
CA GLN A 87 -23.13 -6.48 -28.74
C GLN A 87 -23.21 -5.31 -27.77
N VAL A 88 -24.45 -4.95 -27.42
CA VAL A 88 -24.79 -4.12 -26.26
C VAL A 88 -25.43 -5.00 -25.20
N VAL A 89 -25.03 -4.84 -23.96
CA VAL A 89 -25.61 -5.53 -22.81
C VAL A 89 -26.28 -4.50 -21.93
N VAL A 90 -27.56 -4.71 -21.59
CA VAL A 90 -28.28 -3.94 -20.57
C VAL A 90 -28.72 -4.90 -19.48
N VAL A 91 -28.26 -4.68 -18.24
CA VAL A 91 -28.64 -5.51 -17.10
C VAL A 91 -29.88 -4.91 -16.46
N GLU A 92 -31.03 -5.51 -16.74
CA GLU A 92 -32.31 -5.14 -16.12
C GLU A 92 -32.45 -5.95 -14.83
N SER A 93 -32.02 -5.36 -13.71
CA SER A 93 -31.89 -6.02 -12.42
C SER A 93 -33.19 -6.22 -11.66
N ASN A 94 -34.24 -5.45 -11.97
CA ASN A 94 -35.57 -5.61 -11.38
C ASN A 94 -36.66 -5.20 -12.37
N LEU A 95 -37.71 -6.02 -12.47
CA LEU A 95 -38.88 -5.81 -13.36
C LEU A 95 -38.47 -5.52 -14.83
N PRO A 96 -37.83 -6.47 -15.52
CA PRO A 96 -37.24 -6.26 -16.85
C PRO A 96 -38.27 -6.13 -17.97
N GLY A 97 -37.79 -5.67 -19.13
CA GLY A 97 -38.56 -5.47 -20.35
C GLY A 97 -39.05 -4.04 -20.57
N ALA A 98 -38.44 -3.08 -19.88
CA ALA A 98 -38.76 -1.65 -20.03
C ALA A 98 -37.96 -0.98 -21.15
N VAL A 99 -36.88 -1.60 -21.64
CA VAL A 99 -36.07 -1.08 -22.76
C VAL A 99 -36.88 -1.06 -24.05
N THR A 100 -37.11 0.14 -24.60
CA THR A 100 -37.89 0.35 -25.83
C THR A 100 -37.04 0.80 -27.01
N GLU A 101 -35.90 1.43 -26.79
CA GLU A 101 -34.99 1.87 -27.87
C GLU A 101 -33.53 1.81 -27.39
N VAL A 102 -32.62 1.40 -28.28
CA VAL A 102 -31.17 1.53 -28.07
C VAL A 102 -30.54 2.26 -29.26
N LYS A 103 -29.78 3.33 -28.97
CA LYS A 103 -28.97 4.05 -29.95
C LYS A 103 -27.50 4.01 -29.57
N LEU A 104 -26.65 3.86 -30.59
CA LEU A 104 -25.20 3.99 -30.47
C LEU A 104 -24.78 5.37 -30.93
N TYR A 105 -23.79 5.96 -30.28
CA TYR A 105 -23.16 7.20 -30.72
C TYR A 105 -21.68 6.95 -30.98
N ASP A 106 -21.17 7.46 -32.09
CA ASP A 106 -19.74 7.44 -32.38
C ASP A 106 -18.98 8.59 -31.68
N GLU A 107 -17.66 8.62 -31.83
CA GLU A 107 -16.78 9.65 -31.26
C GLU A 107 -17.09 11.07 -31.76
N TYR A 108 -17.89 11.21 -32.83
CA TYR A 108 -18.31 12.49 -33.41
C TYR A 108 -19.76 12.86 -33.02
N GLY A 109 -20.40 12.07 -32.16
CA GLY A 109 -21.78 12.28 -31.72
C GLY A 109 -22.84 11.90 -32.75
N ARG A 110 -22.49 11.19 -33.83
CA ARG A 110 -23.49 10.68 -34.81
C ARG A 110 -24.20 9.48 -34.19
N SER A 111 -25.53 9.49 -34.24
CA SER A 111 -26.37 8.46 -33.62
C SER A 111 -26.88 7.41 -34.60
N TYR A 112 -26.94 6.16 -34.17
CA TYR A 112 -27.41 5.01 -34.94
C TYR A 112 -28.40 4.20 -34.09
N ALA A 113 -29.68 4.16 -34.49
CA ALA A 113 -30.67 3.32 -33.81
C ALA A 113 -30.46 1.85 -34.20
N VAL A 114 -30.33 0.98 -33.19
CA VAL A 114 -30.00 -0.45 -33.37
C VAL A 114 -31.05 -1.39 -32.77
N TYR A 115 -31.99 -0.85 -31.99
CA TYR A 115 -33.11 -1.60 -31.44
C TYR A 115 -34.30 -0.67 -31.19
N GLN A 116 -35.51 -1.15 -31.48
CA GLN A 116 -36.76 -0.47 -31.16
C GLN A 116 -37.90 -1.49 -30.97
N GLN A 117 -38.56 -1.47 -29.82
CA GLN A 117 -39.74 -2.30 -29.50
C GLN A 117 -40.67 -1.59 -28.51
N GLU A 118 -41.92 -2.07 -28.43
CA GLU A 118 -42.86 -1.67 -27.36
C GLU A 118 -42.46 -2.29 -26.02
N PRO A 119 -42.74 -1.62 -24.88
CA PRO A 119 -42.41 -2.16 -23.57
C PRO A 119 -43.21 -3.44 -23.30
N GLN A 120 -42.54 -4.43 -22.71
CA GLN A 120 -43.14 -5.73 -22.44
C GLN A 120 -42.76 -6.20 -21.04
N LYS A 121 -43.74 -6.37 -20.16
CA LYS A 121 -43.51 -7.05 -18.88
C LYS A 121 -43.12 -8.51 -19.11
N LEU A 122 -41.96 -8.90 -18.60
CA LEU A 122 -41.46 -10.27 -18.69
C LEU A 122 -41.78 -11.05 -17.41
N ALA A 123 -41.86 -12.38 -17.54
CA ALA A 123 -42.07 -13.28 -16.39
C ALA A 123 -40.82 -13.44 -15.53
N ALA A 124 -39.62 -13.32 -16.12
CA ALA A 124 -38.37 -13.35 -15.39
C ALA A 124 -38.22 -12.09 -14.51
N PRO A 125 -37.74 -12.22 -13.26
CA PRO A 125 -37.64 -11.09 -12.34
C PRO A 125 -36.49 -10.14 -12.68
N PHE A 126 -35.51 -10.60 -13.47
CA PHE A 126 -34.38 -9.84 -14.01
C PHE A 126 -33.88 -10.49 -15.32
N ARG A 127 -33.03 -9.80 -16.09
CA ARG A 127 -32.29 -10.39 -17.23
C ARG A 127 -31.02 -9.63 -17.60
N SER A 128 -30.09 -10.29 -18.29
CA SER A 128 -29.16 -9.60 -19.20
C SER A 128 -29.81 -9.47 -20.57
N PHE A 129 -30.18 -8.25 -20.95
CA PHE A 129 -30.66 -7.94 -22.30
C PHE A 129 -29.46 -7.82 -23.23
N ASN A 130 -29.16 -8.92 -23.94
CA ASN A 130 -28.07 -9.04 -24.89
C ASN A 130 -28.55 -8.66 -26.30
N LEU A 131 -28.28 -7.44 -26.73
CA LEU A 131 -28.58 -6.96 -28.07
C LEU A 131 -27.38 -7.24 -28.99
N ILE A 132 -27.45 -8.34 -29.73
CA ILE A 132 -26.45 -8.72 -30.74
C ILE A 132 -26.75 -7.97 -32.05
N ILE A 133 -25.72 -7.33 -32.61
CA ILE A 133 -25.79 -6.54 -33.83
C ILE A 133 -24.67 -6.92 -34.80
N ALA A 134 -24.77 -6.47 -36.04
CA ALA A 134 -23.63 -6.51 -36.95
C ALA A 134 -22.48 -5.66 -36.39
N GLU A 135 -21.24 -6.12 -36.58
CA GLU A 135 -20.06 -5.39 -36.13
C GLU A 135 -20.08 -3.96 -36.68
N THR A 136 -19.95 -2.97 -35.80
CA THR A 136 -20.01 -1.57 -36.21
C THR A 136 -18.76 -1.19 -37.01
N THR A 137 -18.93 -0.45 -38.10
CA THR A 137 -17.79 0.10 -38.89
C THR A 137 -17.16 1.35 -38.26
N TYR A 138 -17.69 1.77 -37.12
CA TYR A 138 -17.29 2.92 -36.34
C TYR A 138 -17.09 2.51 -34.88
N LYS A 139 -16.31 3.29 -34.16
CA LYS A 139 -16.12 3.12 -32.72
C LYS A 139 -17.32 3.70 -31.98
N VAL A 140 -17.93 2.90 -31.10
CA VAL A 140 -19.02 3.33 -30.23
C VAL A 140 -18.42 4.00 -29.00
N ALA A 141 -18.76 5.27 -28.80
CA ALA A 141 -18.35 6.05 -27.64
C ALA A 141 -19.45 6.12 -26.57
N GLN A 142 -20.74 6.10 -26.97
CA GLN A 142 -21.86 6.17 -26.05
C GLN A 142 -23.01 5.25 -26.48
N VAL A 143 -23.81 4.82 -25.50
CA VAL A 143 -25.05 4.07 -25.68
C VAL A 143 -26.18 4.84 -25.01
N GLU A 144 -27.26 5.12 -25.75
CA GLU A 144 -28.53 5.63 -25.22
C GLU A 144 -29.53 4.49 -25.14
N VAL A 145 -30.09 4.28 -23.95
CA VAL A 145 -31.18 3.36 -23.66
C VAL A 145 -32.42 4.17 -23.31
N ARG A 146 -33.52 3.91 -24.01
CA ARG A 146 -34.84 4.47 -23.66
C ARG A 146 -35.67 3.44 -22.93
N LEU A 147 -36.37 3.92 -21.91
CA LEU A 147 -37.16 3.11 -21.02
C LEU A 147 -38.61 3.59 -21.02
N ASN A 148 -39.53 2.64 -21.01
CA ASN A 148 -40.94 2.89 -20.78
C ASN A 148 -41.48 1.80 -19.84
N ALA A 149 -41.89 2.20 -18.64
CA ALA A 149 -42.40 1.30 -17.61
C ALA A 149 -43.94 1.27 -17.56
N SER A 150 -44.64 1.80 -18.58
CA SER A 150 -46.12 1.85 -18.59
C SER A 150 -46.82 0.50 -18.48
N THR A 151 -46.13 -0.60 -18.80
CA THR A 151 -46.64 -1.97 -18.68
C THR A 151 -46.22 -2.67 -17.38
N HIS A 152 -45.46 -1.97 -16.52
CA HIS A 152 -44.87 -2.49 -15.30
C HIS A 152 -45.49 -1.78 -14.09
N HIS A 153 -46.29 -2.49 -13.30
CA HIS A 153 -46.78 -1.98 -12.01
C HIS A 153 -45.71 -2.16 -10.92
N GLY A 154 -44.65 -1.33 -10.96
CA GLY A 154 -43.54 -1.36 -10.00
C GLY A 154 -42.30 -0.59 -10.46
N TRP A 155 -41.21 -0.70 -9.70
CA TRP A 155 -39.96 0.02 -9.99
C TRP A 155 -39.03 -0.77 -10.90
N THR A 156 -39.02 -0.44 -12.19
CA THR A 156 -38.06 -1.01 -13.15
C THR A 156 -36.65 -0.49 -12.86
N GLN A 157 -35.64 -1.36 -12.94
CA GLN A 157 -34.26 -0.99 -12.67
C GLN A 157 -33.26 -1.47 -13.72
N ILE A 158 -32.32 -0.58 -14.05
CA ILE A 158 -31.12 -0.89 -14.84
C ILE A 158 -29.92 -0.83 -13.89
N ASP A 159 -29.12 -1.89 -13.87
CA ASP A 159 -27.94 -2.00 -13.01
C ASP A 159 -26.64 -1.70 -13.75
N ALA A 160 -26.53 -2.13 -15.01
CA ALA A 160 -25.33 -1.85 -15.78
C ALA A 160 -25.61 -1.82 -17.28
N ILE A 161 -24.78 -1.08 -18.02
CA ILE A 161 -24.78 -1.06 -19.49
C ILE A 161 -23.34 -1.31 -19.96
N GLY A 162 -23.17 -2.28 -20.86
CA GLY A 162 -21.87 -2.69 -21.35
C GLY A 162 -21.82 -2.88 -22.87
N ILE A 163 -20.62 -2.84 -23.43
CA ILE A 163 -20.34 -3.11 -24.85
C ILE A 163 -19.27 -4.20 -25.01
N LEU A 164 -19.44 -5.05 -26.03
CA LEU A 164 -18.48 -6.09 -26.40
C LEU A 164 -18.27 -6.16 -27.90
N ASN A 165 -17.05 -6.51 -28.31
CA ASN A 165 -16.76 -6.99 -29.65
C ASN A 165 -16.84 -8.53 -29.75
N SER A 166 -17.97 -9.09 -29.30
CA SER A 166 -18.27 -10.52 -29.37
C SER A 166 -19.77 -10.72 -29.60
N ASP A 167 -20.13 -11.76 -30.35
CA ASP A 167 -21.51 -12.24 -30.54
C ASP A 167 -21.91 -13.33 -29.53
N GLU A 168 -21.00 -13.76 -28.66
CA GLU A 168 -21.34 -14.64 -27.52
C GLU A 168 -22.17 -13.86 -26.49
N PRO A 169 -23.40 -14.29 -26.15
CA PRO A 169 -24.25 -13.58 -25.20
C PRO A 169 -23.62 -13.46 -23.81
N TYR A 170 -23.66 -12.27 -23.23
CA TYR A 170 -23.22 -12.08 -21.84
C TYR A 170 -24.17 -12.77 -20.86
N THR A 171 -23.63 -13.58 -19.95
CA THR A 171 -24.40 -14.27 -18.92
C THR A 171 -24.11 -13.69 -17.54
N LEU A 172 -25.16 -13.47 -16.75
CA LEU A 172 -25.06 -13.03 -15.34
C LEU A 172 -24.66 -14.17 -14.39
N SER A 173 -24.11 -15.27 -14.91
CA SER A 173 -23.90 -16.52 -14.16
C SER A 173 -22.94 -16.37 -12.96
N SER A 174 -22.02 -15.41 -12.99
CA SER A 174 -21.16 -15.05 -11.86
C SER A 174 -21.86 -14.24 -10.76
N TYR A 175 -23.03 -13.66 -11.05
CA TYR A 175 -23.82 -12.82 -10.13
C TYR A 175 -25.10 -13.51 -9.64
N SER A 176 -25.55 -14.57 -10.32
CA SER A 176 -26.81 -15.28 -10.01
C SER A 176 -26.75 -16.19 -8.78
N THR A 177 -25.59 -16.38 -8.15
CA THR A 177 -25.43 -17.21 -6.94
C THR A 177 -25.86 -16.52 -5.65
N TYR A 178 -26.20 -15.23 -5.68
CA TYR A 178 -26.65 -14.49 -4.50
C TYR A 178 -28.17 -14.55 -4.25
N SER A 179 -28.94 -15.18 -5.14
CA SER A 179 -30.38 -15.38 -4.97
C SER A 179 -30.68 -16.77 -4.38
N GLU A 180 -31.02 -16.79 -3.09
CA GLU A 180 -31.77 -17.85 -2.37
C GLU A 180 -31.20 -19.28 -2.27
N THR A 181 -29.99 -19.57 -2.73
CA THR A 181 -29.24 -20.73 -2.21
C THR A 181 -27.88 -20.28 -1.73
N LYS A 182 -27.61 -20.49 -0.42
CA LYS A 182 -26.27 -20.59 0.15
C LYS A 182 -25.45 -21.59 -0.67
N THR A 183 -24.84 -21.13 -1.74
CA THR A 183 -23.79 -21.85 -2.46
C THR A 183 -22.60 -20.94 -2.46
N GLU A 184 -21.82 -21.15 -1.42
CA GLU A 184 -20.48 -20.65 -1.14
C GLU A 184 -19.74 -20.35 -2.45
N ALA A 185 -19.36 -19.08 -2.65
CA ALA A 185 -18.05 -18.80 -3.26
C ALA A 185 -17.06 -19.82 -2.67
N PRO A 186 -16.22 -20.49 -3.49
CA PRO A 186 -15.52 -21.73 -3.12
C PRO A 186 -15.11 -21.65 -1.67
N ALA A 187 -15.75 -22.47 -0.82
CA ALA A 187 -15.83 -22.24 0.61
C ALA A 187 -14.44 -21.95 1.17
N VAL A 188 -14.13 -20.67 1.35
CA VAL A 188 -12.93 -20.29 2.05
C VAL A 188 -13.25 -20.61 3.51
N SER A 189 -12.82 -21.78 3.95
CA SER A 189 -13.09 -22.25 5.29
C SER A 189 -12.28 -21.40 6.25
N PHE A 190 -12.96 -20.52 6.96
CA PHE A 190 -12.38 -19.86 8.12
C PHE A 190 -12.13 -20.90 9.20
N VAL A 191 -10.97 -20.79 9.85
CA VAL A 191 -10.58 -21.68 10.94
C VAL A 191 -11.20 -21.26 12.28
N SER A 192 -11.76 -20.04 12.35
CA SER A 192 -12.47 -19.50 13.52
C SER A 192 -13.65 -18.64 13.11
N LYS A 193 -14.57 -18.39 14.05
CA LYS A 193 -15.59 -17.34 13.90
C LYS A 193 -14.97 -15.97 14.14
N LYS A 194 -15.65 -14.92 13.69
CA LYS A 194 -15.40 -13.52 14.07
C LYS A 194 -15.66 -13.37 15.59
N GLU A 195 -14.70 -12.80 16.32
CA GLU A 195 -14.74 -12.66 17.79
C GLU A 195 -14.69 -11.19 18.19
N ASN A 196 -15.65 -10.74 19.00
CA ASN A 196 -15.62 -9.41 19.63
C ASN A 196 -14.43 -9.34 20.62
N LEU A 197 -13.67 -8.24 20.64
CA LEU A 197 -12.51 -8.10 21.54
C LEU A 197 -12.87 -7.91 23.03
N GLY A 198 -14.16 -7.79 23.37
CA GLY A 198 -14.67 -7.71 24.73
C GLY A 198 -14.39 -6.36 25.40
N GLU A 199 -14.90 -6.20 26.63
CA GLU A 199 -14.91 -4.91 27.36
C GLU A 199 -13.52 -4.39 27.78
N THR A 200 -12.45 -5.17 27.60
CA THR A 200 -11.09 -4.66 27.81
C THR A 200 -10.65 -3.72 26.69
N VAL A 201 -11.16 -3.93 25.47
CA VAL A 201 -10.86 -3.11 24.29
C VAL A 201 -12.08 -2.34 23.82
N ASN A 202 -13.22 -3.00 23.69
CA ASN A 202 -14.48 -2.40 23.28
C ASN A 202 -15.22 -1.80 24.46
N SER A 203 -16.25 -1.00 24.17
CA SER A 203 -17.12 -0.43 25.18
C SER A 203 -18.54 -0.30 24.65
N LYS A 204 -19.44 0.30 25.45
CA LYS A 204 -20.78 0.68 24.96
C LYS A 204 -20.78 1.85 23.97
N PHE A 205 -19.59 2.36 23.61
CA PHE A 205 -19.38 3.48 22.71
C PHE A 205 -18.74 2.98 21.43
N THR A 206 -18.67 3.81 20.40
CA THR A 206 -18.14 3.40 19.10
C THR A 206 -16.61 3.35 19.12
N GLU A 207 -16.04 2.17 18.85
CA GLU A 207 -14.64 1.97 18.52
C GLU A 207 -14.46 1.80 17.00
N ILE A 208 -13.60 2.63 16.40
CA ILE A 208 -13.32 2.60 14.96
C ILE A 208 -11.83 2.72 14.66
N ASN A 209 -11.47 2.48 13.40
CA ASN A 209 -10.12 2.65 12.87
C ASN A 209 -9.04 1.90 13.70
N PRO A 210 -9.18 0.57 13.90
CA PRO A 210 -8.14 -0.23 14.53
C PRO A 210 -6.86 -0.19 13.69
N VAL A 211 -5.74 0.03 14.37
CA VAL A 211 -4.38 0.01 13.81
C VAL A 211 -3.55 -0.91 14.68
N ILE A 212 -3.22 -2.09 14.17
CA ILE A 212 -2.32 -3.02 14.86
C ILE A 212 -0.87 -2.75 14.44
N SER A 213 0.05 -2.78 15.41
CA SER A 213 1.48 -2.73 15.09
C SER A 213 1.90 -3.97 14.27
N PRO A 214 2.88 -3.85 13.37
CA PRO A 214 3.30 -4.99 12.55
C PRO A 214 3.77 -6.22 13.34
N ASP A 215 4.26 -6.04 14.56
CA ASP A 215 4.61 -7.14 15.48
C ASP A 215 3.41 -7.71 16.28
N GLY A 216 2.20 -7.18 16.08
CA GLY A 216 0.98 -7.60 16.77
C GLY A 216 0.91 -7.25 18.26
N SER A 217 1.81 -6.42 18.79
CA SER A 217 1.92 -6.14 20.22
C SER A 217 1.07 -4.98 20.73
N MET A 218 0.69 -4.05 19.85
CA MET A 218 -0.07 -2.84 20.16
C MET A 218 -1.25 -2.71 19.21
N LEU A 219 -2.42 -2.36 19.76
CA LEU A 219 -3.61 -1.99 19.01
C LEU A 219 -3.99 -0.56 19.38
N TYR A 220 -3.93 0.35 18.41
CA TYR A 220 -4.46 1.70 18.53
C TYR A 220 -5.83 1.76 17.88
N PHE A 221 -6.72 2.59 18.40
CA PHE A 221 -8.04 2.81 17.80
C PHE A 221 -8.61 4.14 18.24
N ALA A 222 -9.62 4.61 17.51
CA ALA A 222 -10.40 5.77 17.86
C ALA A 222 -11.62 5.34 18.67
N ARG A 223 -11.88 5.98 19.81
CA ARG A 223 -13.11 5.77 20.60
C ARG A 223 -13.92 7.05 20.66
N GLN A 224 -15.17 6.99 20.23
CA GLN A 224 -16.06 8.15 20.14
C GLN A 224 -16.94 8.29 21.39
N ASN A 225 -17.21 9.52 21.81
CA ASN A 225 -18.18 9.90 22.84
C ASN A 225 -17.95 9.30 24.25
N HIS A 226 -16.75 8.78 24.53
CA HIS A 226 -16.42 8.20 25.83
C HIS A 226 -16.16 9.29 26.89
N PRO A 227 -16.60 9.14 28.16
CA PRO A 227 -16.46 10.18 29.19
C PRO A 227 -15.02 10.54 29.60
N GLN A 228 -14.06 9.67 29.29
CA GLN A 228 -12.62 9.90 29.53
C GLN A 228 -11.91 10.51 28.32
N ASN A 229 -12.64 10.91 27.28
CA ASN A 229 -12.05 11.61 26.15
C ASN A 229 -11.73 13.07 26.52
N ASP A 230 -10.60 13.56 26.03
CA ASP A 230 -10.17 14.95 26.13
C ASP A 230 -11.03 15.85 25.21
N GLY A 231 -11.55 15.32 24.09
CA GLY A 231 -12.55 15.97 23.24
C GLY A 231 -13.98 15.94 23.83
N GLY A 232 -14.78 17.01 23.62
CA GLY A 232 -16.12 17.09 24.24
C GLY A 232 -17.08 18.18 23.73
N LYS A 233 -18.12 17.76 22.99
CA LYS A 233 -19.55 18.15 23.07
C LYS A 233 -20.35 17.91 21.77
N ARG A 234 -19.69 17.71 20.62
CA ARG A 234 -20.38 17.42 19.34
C ARG A 234 -19.81 16.23 18.57
N ASP A 235 -18.52 15.95 18.72
CA ASP A 235 -17.89 14.70 18.28
C ASP A 235 -16.61 14.50 19.10
N ALA A 236 -16.65 13.61 20.08
CA ALA A 236 -15.57 13.42 21.05
C ALA A 236 -14.81 12.14 20.70
N GLN A 237 -13.92 12.20 19.71
CA GLN A 237 -13.09 11.05 19.34
C GLN A 237 -11.66 11.24 19.85
N ASP A 238 -11.17 10.27 20.62
CA ASP A 238 -9.80 10.25 21.11
C ASP A 238 -9.08 8.99 20.63
N ILE A 239 -7.74 9.05 20.64
CA ILE A 239 -6.88 7.88 20.46
C ILE A 239 -6.84 7.09 21.77
N TRP A 240 -7.20 5.82 21.66
CA TRP A 240 -7.04 4.81 22.69
C TRP A 240 -6.06 3.74 22.20
N ALA A 241 -5.43 3.05 23.15
CA ALA A 241 -4.54 1.94 22.83
C ALA A 241 -4.69 0.80 23.82
N SER A 242 -4.54 -0.42 23.35
CA SER A 242 -4.39 -1.61 24.18
C SER A 242 -3.09 -2.32 23.83
N ARG A 243 -2.44 -2.89 24.84
CA ARG A 243 -1.24 -3.72 24.68
C ARG A 243 -1.61 -5.18 24.80
N ARG A 244 -1.08 -5.98 23.89
CA ARG A 244 -1.21 -7.43 23.95
C ARG A 244 -0.36 -7.99 25.10
N GLN A 245 -0.97 -8.81 25.93
CA GLN A 245 -0.34 -9.45 27.09
C GLN A 245 0.37 -10.74 26.69
N GLY A 246 1.21 -11.27 27.59
CA GLY A 246 1.99 -12.48 27.33
C GLY A 246 1.16 -13.75 27.11
N ASP A 247 -0.09 -13.78 27.58
CA ASP A 247 -1.06 -14.86 27.32
C ASP A 247 -1.83 -14.69 26.00
N GLY A 248 -1.53 -13.62 25.25
CA GLY A 248 -2.16 -13.29 23.98
C GLY A 248 -3.45 -12.48 24.06
N SER A 249 -3.96 -12.20 25.27
CA SER A 249 -5.12 -11.32 25.51
C SER A 249 -4.77 -9.85 25.32
N TRP A 250 -5.78 -9.00 25.14
CA TRP A 250 -5.60 -7.55 25.13
C TRP A 250 -5.78 -6.98 26.53
N GLY A 251 -4.85 -6.12 26.96
CA GLY A 251 -4.98 -5.40 28.22
C GLY A 251 -6.10 -4.34 28.18
N GLU A 252 -6.35 -3.72 29.33
CA GLU A 252 -7.30 -2.60 29.41
C GLU A 252 -6.86 -1.47 28.48
N ALA A 253 -7.78 -0.99 27.66
CA ALA A 253 -7.54 0.12 26.77
C ALA A 253 -7.31 1.41 27.57
N ILE A 254 -6.26 2.13 27.21
CA ILE A 254 -5.87 3.40 27.82
C ILE A 254 -6.11 4.55 26.84
N ASN A 255 -6.67 5.66 27.33
CA ASN A 255 -6.67 6.92 26.59
C ASN A 255 -5.22 7.42 26.50
N MET A 256 -4.77 7.75 25.29
CA MET A 256 -3.37 8.12 25.05
C MET A 256 -2.99 9.52 25.55
N GLY A 257 -3.96 10.37 25.82
CA GLY A 257 -3.79 11.73 26.33
C GLY A 257 -2.89 12.63 25.47
N SER A 258 -2.55 13.80 26.01
CA SER A 258 -1.61 14.73 25.38
C SER A 258 -0.20 14.13 25.23
N PRO A 259 0.54 14.40 24.13
CA PRO A 259 0.22 15.34 23.06
C PRO A 259 -0.53 14.73 21.87
N LEU A 260 -0.94 13.45 21.96
CA LEU A 260 -1.66 12.78 20.86
C LEU A 260 -3.13 13.19 20.82
N ASN A 261 -3.77 13.28 22.00
CA ASN A 261 -5.14 13.76 22.15
C ASN A 261 -5.18 15.25 22.50
N ASN A 262 -6.20 15.93 22.00
CA ASN A 262 -6.55 17.31 22.29
C ASN A 262 -8.07 17.50 22.24
N ALA A 263 -8.55 18.74 22.20
CA ALA A 263 -10.00 19.01 22.22
C ALA A 263 -10.73 18.73 20.88
N MET A 264 -10.00 18.33 19.83
CA MET A 264 -10.50 18.03 18.49
C MET A 264 -10.54 16.51 18.26
N PRO A 265 -11.25 15.99 17.25
CA PRO A 265 -11.21 14.57 16.93
C PRO A 265 -9.79 14.07 16.62
N ASN A 266 -9.32 13.06 17.34
CA ASN A 266 -7.99 12.47 17.19
C ASN A 266 -8.09 11.01 16.75
N GLY A 267 -7.07 10.52 16.04
CA GLY A 267 -7.00 9.14 15.59
C GLY A 267 -5.60 8.79 15.10
N VAL A 268 -5.20 7.53 15.27
CA VAL A 268 -4.01 6.97 14.63
C VAL A 268 -4.43 6.41 13.28
N ALA A 269 -3.77 6.83 12.21
CA ALA A 269 -3.97 6.33 10.86
C ALA A 269 -3.07 5.12 10.55
N SER A 270 -1.83 5.14 11.05
CA SER A 270 -0.92 4.00 10.96
C SER A 270 0.23 4.13 11.97
N VAL A 271 0.95 3.02 12.17
CA VAL A 271 2.14 2.93 13.02
C VAL A 271 3.27 2.30 12.22
N SER A 272 4.49 2.81 12.37
CA SER A 272 5.68 2.24 11.71
C SER A 272 6.00 0.84 12.25
N PRO A 273 6.72 -0.01 11.48
CA PRO A 273 7.12 -1.35 11.94
C PRO A 273 7.83 -1.39 13.29
N ASP A 274 8.69 -0.41 13.55
CA ASP A 274 9.41 -0.25 14.82
C ASP A 274 8.55 0.27 15.98
N GLY A 275 7.29 0.65 15.74
CA GLY A 275 6.41 1.24 16.74
C GLY A 275 6.85 2.63 17.22
N ASN A 276 7.82 3.25 16.55
CA ASN A 276 8.44 4.51 16.97
C ASN A 276 7.88 5.74 16.25
N THR A 277 6.99 5.56 15.27
CA THR A 277 6.31 6.66 14.55
C THR A 277 4.83 6.35 14.40
N LEU A 278 3.97 7.33 14.70
CA LEU A 278 2.54 7.30 14.40
C LEU A 278 2.21 8.33 13.32
N LEU A 279 1.42 7.92 12.34
CA LEU A 279 0.64 8.83 11.50
C LEU A 279 -0.67 9.14 12.22
N LEU A 280 -0.98 10.42 12.38
CA LEU A 280 -2.16 10.90 13.09
C LEU A 280 -3.13 11.58 12.12
N LEU A 281 -4.42 11.43 12.38
CA LEU A 281 -5.47 12.22 11.74
C LEU A 281 -5.33 13.69 12.11
N ASN A 282 -5.54 14.55 11.13
CA ASN A 282 -5.43 16.01 11.17
C ASN A 282 -4.00 16.57 11.19
N ARG A 283 -3.86 17.81 10.71
CA ARG A 283 -2.66 18.64 10.87
C ARG A 283 -2.79 19.43 12.16
N TYR A 284 -1.82 19.22 13.05
CA TYR A 284 -1.69 19.94 14.31
C TYR A 284 -0.73 21.09 14.04
N ASN A 285 -1.28 22.30 13.90
CA ASN A 285 -0.49 23.46 13.52
C ASN A 285 0.32 23.98 14.73
N PRO A 286 1.48 24.62 14.50
CA PRO A 286 2.31 25.14 15.59
C PRO A 286 1.62 26.18 16.48
N ASP A 287 0.57 26.83 15.99
CA ASP A 287 -0.26 27.78 16.75
C ASP A 287 -1.33 27.10 17.64
N GLY A 288 -1.38 25.76 17.65
CA GLY A 288 -2.34 24.96 18.40
C GLY A 288 -3.67 24.72 17.67
N SER A 289 -3.86 25.31 16.50
CA SER A 289 -5.04 25.04 15.67
C SER A 289 -4.93 23.66 14.99
N VAL A 290 -6.07 23.10 14.59
CA VAL A 290 -6.14 21.84 13.85
C VAL A 290 -6.78 22.10 12.49
N SER A 291 -6.23 21.52 11.43
CA SER A 291 -6.77 21.60 10.07
C SER A 291 -6.76 20.22 9.38
N PRO A 292 -7.53 20.03 8.29
CA PRO A 292 -7.54 18.76 7.56
C PRO A 292 -6.15 18.36 7.05
N GLY A 293 -5.87 17.05 7.04
CA GLY A 293 -4.60 16.46 6.63
C GLY A 293 -4.05 15.50 7.69
N VAL A 294 -2.73 15.39 7.82
CA VAL A 294 -2.07 14.45 8.74
C VAL A 294 -0.86 15.06 9.46
N SER A 295 -0.51 14.48 10.60
CA SER A 295 0.70 14.78 11.35
C SER A 295 1.47 13.49 11.68
N LEU A 296 2.78 13.61 11.94
CA LEU A 296 3.60 12.52 12.49
C LEU A 296 3.95 12.80 13.95
N SER A 297 3.84 11.80 14.82
CA SER A 297 4.41 11.84 16.16
C SER A 297 5.46 10.73 16.30
N GLN A 298 6.54 11.04 17.00
CA GLN A 298 7.65 10.12 17.21
C GLN A 298 7.76 9.73 18.67
N ARG A 299 8.04 8.46 18.93
CA ARG A 299 8.33 7.96 20.27
C ARG A 299 9.67 8.52 20.74
N GLN A 300 9.70 9.02 21.97
CA GLN A 300 10.85 9.65 22.61
C GLN A 300 10.93 9.22 24.08
N LYS A 301 12.01 9.64 24.75
CA LYS A 301 12.14 9.46 26.19
C LYS A 301 11.01 10.19 26.90
N GLY A 302 10.23 9.47 27.70
CA GLY A 302 9.09 10.04 28.44
C GLY A 302 7.78 10.21 27.64
N GLY A 303 7.65 9.65 26.43
CA GLY A 303 6.37 9.57 25.72
C GLY A 303 6.46 9.88 24.23
N TRP A 304 5.32 10.28 23.66
CA TRP A 304 5.21 10.70 22.26
C TRP A 304 5.56 12.18 22.09
N SER A 305 6.17 12.53 20.96
CA SER A 305 6.46 13.92 20.61
C SER A 305 5.18 14.69 20.29
N ALA A 306 5.25 16.03 20.38
CA ALA A 306 4.23 16.87 19.76
C ALA A 306 4.07 16.48 18.27
N PRO A 307 2.82 16.38 17.76
CA PRO A 307 2.58 16.06 16.36
C PRO A 307 3.18 17.10 15.40
N ILE A 308 3.86 16.64 14.36
CA ILE A 308 4.51 17.46 13.33
C ILE A 308 3.65 17.41 12.06
N PRO A 309 3.06 18.53 11.62
CA PRO A 309 2.16 18.54 10.47
C PRO A 309 2.91 18.17 9.18
N GLN A 310 2.22 17.43 8.33
CA GLN A 310 2.68 17.04 7.01
C GLN A 310 1.99 17.92 5.95
N GLU A 311 2.72 18.32 4.91
CA GLU A 311 2.23 19.09 3.78
C GLU A 311 2.01 18.16 2.59
N ILE A 312 0.76 17.98 2.18
CA ILE A 312 0.38 17.24 0.98
C ILE A 312 0.01 18.27 -0.09
N ASP A 313 0.75 18.26 -1.21
CA ASP A 313 0.50 19.20 -2.31
C ASP A 313 -0.94 19.04 -2.84
N GLN A 314 -1.63 20.17 -3.02
CA GLN A 314 -3.02 20.22 -3.49
C GLN A 314 -3.96 19.26 -2.73
N TYR A 315 -3.81 19.20 -1.40
CA TYR A 315 -4.74 18.47 -0.54
C TYR A 315 -6.15 19.05 -0.63
N GLU A 316 -7.13 18.17 -0.81
CA GLU A 316 -8.55 18.49 -0.89
C GLU A 316 -9.34 17.32 -0.28
N ASN A 317 -10.34 17.64 0.53
CA ASN A 317 -11.38 16.70 0.93
C ASN A 317 -12.68 17.47 1.10
N ARG A 318 -13.73 17.06 0.38
CA ARG A 318 -15.08 17.64 0.46
C ARG A 318 -16.01 16.85 1.38
N SER A 319 -15.57 15.69 1.84
CA SER A 319 -16.29 14.82 2.79
C SER A 319 -15.94 15.18 4.23
N ASP A 320 -16.89 14.94 5.13
CA ASP A 320 -16.65 14.96 6.59
C ASP A 320 -15.84 13.73 7.05
N TYR A 321 -15.72 12.71 6.20
CA TYR A 321 -14.99 11.47 6.46
C TYR A 321 -13.62 11.48 5.79
N VAL A 322 -12.65 10.84 6.44
CA VAL A 322 -11.30 10.67 5.91
C VAL A 322 -10.60 9.46 6.53
N ASN A 323 -9.75 8.80 5.74
CA ASN A 323 -8.81 7.79 6.23
C ASN A 323 -7.44 8.00 5.59
N TYR A 324 -6.40 7.59 6.30
CA TYR A 324 -5.03 7.61 5.80
C TYR A 324 -4.30 6.33 6.21
N TYR A 325 -3.25 5.99 5.48
CA TYR A 325 -2.32 4.94 5.84
C TYR A 325 -0.92 5.25 5.31
N LEU A 326 0.07 5.37 6.20
CA LEU A 326 1.49 5.45 5.81
C LEU A 326 2.00 4.05 5.49
N THR A 327 2.62 3.85 4.33
CA THR A 327 3.24 2.58 3.93
C THR A 327 4.36 2.19 4.90
N ASN A 328 4.64 0.88 5.03
CA ASN A 328 5.62 0.35 5.98
C ASN A 328 7.04 0.88 5.77
N ASP A 329 7.40 1.26 4.53
CA ASP A 329 8.68 1.88 4.18
C ASP A 329 8.72 3.39 4.49
N GLY A 330 7.57 3.99 4.81
CA GLY A 330 7.40 5.41 5.09
C GLY A 330 7.39 6.31 3.86
N ASN A 331 7.29 5.78 2.64
CA ASN A 331 7.49 6.53 1.40
C ASN A 331 6.21 6.97 0.68
N ALA A 332 5.05 6.43 1.06
CA ALA A 332 3.77 6.85 0.51
C ALA A 332 2.67 6.91 1.58
N ILE A 333 1.70 7.81 1.36
CA ILE A 333 0.47 7.89 2.13
C ILE A 333 -0.69 7.51 1.20
N LEU A 334 -1.39 6.43 1.53
CA LEU A 334 -2.71 6.14 1.00
C LEU A 334 -3.74 7.00 1.74
N MET A 335 -4.77 7.46 1.04
CA MET A 335 -5.82 8.28 1.63
C MET A 335 -7.16 8.05 0.95
N ALA A 336 -8.23 8.00 1.75
CA ALA A 336 -9.61 7.98 1.27
C ALA A 336 -10.25 9.35 1.50
N VAL A 337 -10.49 10.10 0.42
CA VAL A 337 -10.98 11.49 0.43
C VAL A 337 -11.93 11.73 -0.74
N ASP A 338 -12.87 12.66 -0.59
CA ASP A 338 -13.71 13.14 -1.69
C ASP A 338 -13.04 14.35 -2.36
N ARG A 339 -12.69 14.22 -3.64
CA ARG A 339 -12.09 15.30 -4.45
C ARG A 339 -12.93 15.57 -5.68
N GLN A 340 -12.86 16.81 -6.19
CA GLN A 340 -13.61 17.22 -7.39
C GLN A 340 -13.40 16.31 -8.62
N GLU A 341 -12.21 15.75 -8.78
CA GLU A 341 -11.83 14.89 -9.92
C GLU A 341 -11.93 13.37 -9.61
N GLY A 342 -12.69 12.97 -8.58
CA GLY A 342 -12.93 11.57 -8.20
C GLY A 342 -14.03 10.86 -9.01
N TYR A 343 -14.14 9.54 -8.82
CA TYR A 343 -15.16 8.66 -9.40
C TYR A 343 -16.48 8.70 -8.62
N GLY A 344 -16.40 8.77 -7.29
CA GLY A 344 -17.55 8.65 -6.40
C GLY A 344 -17.51 9.62 -5.21
N ASP A 345 -17.90 9.09 -4.04
CA ASP A 345 -17.84 9.80 -2.76
C ASP A 345 -16.38 9.87 -2.28
N GLN A 346 -16.00 9.12 -1.25
CA GLN A 346 -14.57 8.93 -0.95
C GLN A 346 -13.95 7.99 -1.97
N ASP A 347 -12.84 8.43 -2.57
CA ASP A 347 -11.98 7.61 -3.41
C ASP A 347 -10.63 7.40 -2.71
N ILE A 348 -9.97 6.28 -2.99
CA ILE A 348 -8.61 5.99 -2.55
C ILE A 348 -7.57 6.60 -3.51
N TYR A 349 -6.68 7.41 -2.94
CA TYR A 349 -5.54 8.05 -3.58
C TYR A 349 -4.23 7.64 -2.91
N ILE A 350 -3.11 7.88 -3.61
CA ILE A 350 -1.75 7.76 -3.08
C ILE A 350 -0.95 9.06 -3.27
N SER A 351 -0.17 9.44 -2.27
CA SER A 351 0.77 10.56 -2.32
C SER A 351 2.16 10.09 -1.89
N PHE A 352 3.21 10.54 -2.59
CA PHE A 352 4.59 10.10 -2.40
C PHE A 352 5.42 11.13 -1.65
N ARG A 353 6.37 10.67 -0.83
CA ARG A 353 7.28 11.55 -0.09
C ARG A 353 8.19 12.32 -1.07
N GLU A 354 8.19 13.65 -0.97
CA GLU A 354 9.04 14.54 -1.78
C GLU A 354 10.11 15.26 -0.94
N GLY A 355 10.00 15.20 0.38
CA GLY A 355 10.96 15.82 1.29
C GLY A 355 10.57 15.63 2.75
N LYS A 356 11.29 16.34 3.63
CA LYS A 356 10.99 16.34 5.06
C LYS A 356 9.63 17.00 5.28
N ASN A 357 8.66 16.21 5.70
CA ASN A 357 7.26 16.59 5.91
C ASN A 357 6.50 17.05 4.65
N LYS A 358 6.99 16.73 3.45
CA LYS A 358 6.36 17.13 2.18
C LYS A 358 6.01 15.92 1.32
N TRP A 359 4.82 15.96 0.74
CA TRP A 359 4.22 14.88 -0.04
C TRP A 359 3.64 15.41 -1.36
N SER A 360 3.68 14.59 -2.40
CA SER A 360 3.22 14.93 -3.76
C SER A 360 1.71 15.13 -3.84
N LYS A 361 1.22 15.66 -4.97
CA LYS A 361 -0.21 15.67 -5.27
C LYS A 361 -0.80 14.25 -5.18
N PRO A 362 -1.94 14.01 -4.51
CA PRO A 362 -2.54 12.68 -4.45
C PRO A 362 -2.97 12.21 -5.85
N GLN A 363 -2.59 10.98 -6.19
CA GLN A 363 -2.91 10.28 -7.44
C GLN A 363 -4.00 9.24 -7.16
N ASN A 364 -5.09 9.26 -7.93
CA ASN A 364 -6.20 8.31 -7.76
C ASN A 364 -5.72 6.89 -8.12
N LEU A 365 -6.15 5.85 -7.38
CA LEU A 365 -5.77 4.45 -7.66
C LEU A 365 -6.49 3.84 -8.87
N GLY A 366 -7.42 4.59 -9.48
CA GLY A 366 -8.12 4.21 -10.70
C GLY A 366 -9.42 3.45 -10.45
N PRO A 367 -10.19 3.20 -11.52
CA PRO A 367 -11.56 2.67 -11.45
C PRO A 367 -11.62 1.17 -11.12
N GLN A 368 -10.45 0.53 -10.99
CA GLN A 368 -10.35 -0.87 -10.55
C GLN A 368 -10.49 -0.99 -9.03
N ILE A 369 -10.15 0.08 -8.29
CA ILE A 369 -10.24 0.18 -6.83
C ILE A 369 -11.39 1.10 -6.41
N ASN A 370 -11.56 2.22 -7.13
CA ASN A 370 -12.56 3.23 -6.81
C ASN A 370 -13.85 3.02 -7.62
N THR A 371 -14.96 3.22 -6.95
CA THR A 371 -16.33 3.02 -7.42
C THR A 371 -17.08 4.37 -7.39
N PRO A 372 -18.33 4.42 -7.89
CA PRO A 372 -19.16 5.62 -7.74
C PRO A 372 -19.65 5.90 -6.30
N ARG A 373 -19.32 5.05 -5.32
CA ARG A 373 -19.71 5.17 -3.89
C ARG A 373 -18.45 5.35 -3.03
N ALA A 374 -18.59 5.34 -1.71
CA ALA A 374 -17.45 5.45 -0.81
C ALA A 374 -16.57 4.19 -0.87
N ASP A 375 -15.29 4.39 -1.18
CA ASP A 375 -14.19 3.44 -1.05
C ASP A 375 -13.19 4.00 -0.04
N PHE A 376 -13.02 3.30 1.08
CA PHE A 376 -12.43 3.91 2.27
C PHE A 376 -11.65 2.92 3.15
N ALA A 377 -11.06 3.44 4.22
CA ALA A 377 -10.19 2.72 5.15
C ALA A 377 -9.11 1.84 4.47
N PRO A 378 -8.26 2.42 3.59
CA PRO A 378 -7.20 1.66 2.93
C PRO A 378 -6.18 1.17 3.95
N PHE A 379 -5.81 -0.11 3.86
CA PHE A 379 -4.73 -0.73 4.62
C PHE A 379 -3.85 -1.55 3.67
N LEU A 380 -2.57 -1.20 3.58
CA LEU A 380 -1.61 -1.95 2.77
C LEU A 380 -0.79 -2.88 3.67
N ALA A 381 -0.88 -4.18 3.38
CA ALA A 381 -0.20 -5.20 4.17
C ALA A 381 1.33 -5.10 4.14
N ALA A 382 1.94 -5.89 5.02
CA ALA A 382 3.39 -5.99 5.21
C ALA A 382 4.18 -6.29 3.92
N ASP A 383 3.57 -7.00 2.97
CA ASP A 383 4.16 -7.32 1.65
C ASP A 383 4.29 -6.10 0.72
N GLY A 384 3.69 -4.96 1.06
CA GLY A 384 3.66 -3.75 0.24
C GLY A 384 2.90 -3.91 -1.09
N ARG A 385 2.05 -4.93 -1.20
CA ARG A 385 1.34 -5.29 -2.43
C ARG A 385 -0.15 -5.58 -2.23
N THR A 386 -0.53 -6.14 -1.09
CA THR A 386 -1.93 -6.51 -0.83
C THR A 386 -2.64 -5.36 -0.12
N LEU A 387 -3.58 -4.71 -0.81
CA LEU A 387 -4.44 -3.65 -0.29
C LEU A 387 -5.75 -4.26 0.20
N TYR A 388 -6.10 -3.99 1.45
CA TYR A 388 -7.43 -4.22 2.00
C TYR A 388 -8.14 -2.89 2.15
N PHE A 389 -9.42 -2.85 1.85
CA PHE A 389 -10.22 -1.62 1.92
C PHE A 389 -11.70 -1.97 2.06
N ALA A 390 -12.50 -1.01 2.53
CA ALA A 390 -13.94 -1.12 2.59
C ALA A 390 -14.57 -0.38 1.40
N SER A 391 -15.69 -0.89 0.89
CA SER A 391 -16.42 -0.30 -0.23
C SER A 391 -17.92 -0.41 -0.02
N GLU A 392 -18.65 0.63 -0.42
CA GLU A 392 -20.12 0.63 -0.53
C GLU A 392 -20.61 0.41 -1.97
N GLY A 393 -19.67 0.37 -2.94
CA GLY A 393 -19.96 0.35 -4.37
C GLY A 393 -19.81 -1.00 -5.06
N TYR A 394 -19.07 -1.94 -4.47
CA TYR A 394 -19.00 -3.30 -5.01
C TYR A 394 -20.21 -4.16 -4.63
N SER A 395 -20.40 -5.28 -5.33
CA SER A 395 -21.34 -6.31 -4.90
C SER A 395 -20.79 -7.06 -3.69
N GLY A 396 -21.64 -7.30 -2.69
CA GLY A 396 -21.24 -7.92 -1.44
C GLY A 396 -22.44 -8.26 -0.56
N PHE A 397 -22.24 -8.32 0.75
CA PHE A 397 -23.23 -8.84 1.70
C PHE A 397 -24.08 -7.74 2.33
N GLY A 398 -23.53 -6.53 2.51
CA GLY A 398 -24.18 -5.48 3.30
C GLY A 398 -24.03 -4.06 2.76
N GLY A 399 -24.22 -3.09 3.65
CA GLY A 399 -24.13 -1.66 3.38
C GLY A 399 -22.71 -1.20 3.05
N SER A 400 -21.71 -1.77 3.73
CA SER A 400 -20.29 -1.68 3.35
C SER A 400 -19.64 -3.04 3.59
N ASP A 401 -18.77 -3.44 2.68
CA ASP A 401 -18.07 -4.72 2.72
C ASP A 401 -16.56 -4.50 2.59
N ILE A 402 -15.77 -5.37 3.20
CA ILE A 402 -14.31 -5.41 3.11
C ILE A 402 -13.89 -6.26 1.91
N TYR A 403 -12.97 -5.72 1.12
CA TYR A 403 -12.36 -6.34 -0.05
C TYR A 403 -10.84 -6.33 0.07
N PHE A 404 -10.19 -7.16 -0.73
CA PHE A 404 -8.75 -7.06 -0.97
C PHE A 404 -8.42 -7.07 -2.47
N SER A 405 -7.30 -6.43 -2.82
CA SER A 405 -6.74 -6.43 -4.17
C SER A 405 -5.21 -6.43 -4.12
N LYS A 406 -4.57 -7.06 -5.11
CA LYS A 406 -3.11 -7.13 -5.22
C LYS A 406 -2.59 -6.14 -6.25
N ARG A 407 -1.60 -5.35 -5.86
CA ARG A 407 -0.85 -4.47 -6.74
C ARG A 407 -0.06 -5.31 -7.75
N LEU A 408 -0.26 -5.06 -9.05
CA LEU A 408 0.28 -5.88 -10.13
C LEU A 408 1.65 -5.39 -10.64
N ASP A 409 2.00 -4.13 -10.35
CA ASP A 409 3.28 -3.53 -10.71
C ASP A 409 3.61 -2.29 -9.84
N GLU A 410 4.72 -1.63 -10.12
CA GLU A 410 5.17 -0.48 -9.32
C GLU A 410 4.41 0.83 -9.59
N SER A 411 3.47 0.85 -10.55
CA SER A 411 2.79 2.09 -10.97
C SER A 411 1.72 2.58 -10.01
N TRP A 412 1.21 1.72 -9.12
CA TRP A 412 0.01 1.96 -8.30
C TRP A 412 -1.30 2.17 -9.09
N GLN A 413 -1.28 1.96 -10.41
CA GLN A 413 -2.45 2.11 -11.29
C GLN A 413 -3.00 0.75 -11.76
N ARG A 414 -2.27 -0.34 -11.52
CA ARG A 414 -2.66 -1.69 -11.94
C ARG A 414 -2.83 -2.58 -10.73
N TRP A 415 -4.07 -2.98 -10.52
CA TRP A 415 -4.55 -3.77 -9.39
C TRP A 415 -5.31 -4.99 -9.92
N SER A 416 -5.30 -6.10 -9.17
CA SER A 416 -6.21 -7.21 -9.46
C SER A 416 -7.65 -6.78 -9.22
N THR A 417 -8.60 -7.53 -9.76
CA THR A 417 -10.02 -7.37 -9.39
C THR A 417 -10.16 -7.49 -7.87
N PRO A 418 -10.85 -6.56 -7.19
CA PRO A 418 -11.15 -6.69 -5.77
C PRO A 418 -11.95 -7.96 -5.49
N GLU A 419 -11.50 -8.71 -4.48
CA GLU A 419 -12.14 -9.92 -4.01
C GLU A 419 -12.80 -9.64 -2.64
N ASN A 420 -14.09 -9.99 -2.50
CA ASN A 420 -14.82 -9.81 -1.25
C ASN A 420 -14.31 -10.79 -0.18
N MET A 421 -14.12 -10.32 1.05
CA MET A 421 -13.58 -11.11 2.17
C MET A 421 -14.55 -12.19 2.72
N GLY A 422 -15.75 -12.32 2.15
CA GLY A 422 -16.70 -13.38 2.45
C GLY A 422 -17.55 -13.13 3.69
N ASN A 423 -18.60 -13.94 3.86
CA ASN A 423 -19.67 -13.73 4.85
C ASN A 423 -19.30 -13.99 6.32
N GLN A 424 -18.06 -14.41 6.61
CA GLN A 424 -17.55 -14.51 7.98
C GLN A 424 -16.93 -13.20 8.46
N ILE A 425 -16.47 -12.38 7.51
CA ILE A 425 -15.96 -11.02 7.76
C ILE A 425 -17.10 -10.04 7.57
N ASN A 426 -17.72 -10.09 6.38
CA ASN A 426 -18.75 -9.19 5.94
C ASN A 426 -20.14 -9.69 6.32
N THR A 427 -20.95 -8.79 6.88
CA THR A 427 -22.28 -9.02 7.40
C THR A 427 -23.32 -8.38 6.47
N PRO A 428 -24.62 -8.63 6.69
CA PRO A 428 -25.68 -7.90 5.99
C PRO A 428 -25.76 -6.39 6.31
N ASP A 429 -25.07 -5.94 7.37
CA ASP A 429 -25.12 -4.57 7.88
C ASP A 429 -23.87 -3.79 7.43
N TRP A 430 -23.13 -3.14 8.34
CA TRP A 430 -21.95 -2.34 7.99
C TRP A 430 -20.67 -2.97 8.54
N ASP A 431 -19.74 -3.29 7.65
CA ASP A 431 -18.39 -3.72 8.01
C ASP A 431 -17.36 -2.84 7.32
N GLY A 432 -16.33 -2.45 8.07
CA GLY A 432 -15.30 -1.58 7.55
C GLY A 432 -14.12 -1.49 8.47
N TYR A 433 -13.10 -0.76 8.03
CA TYR A 433 -11.77 -0.78 8.62
C TYR A 433 -11.15 -2.18 8.66
N TYR A 434 -9.84 -2.25 8.41
CA TYR A 434 -9.17 -3.53 8.38
C TYR A 434 -7.70 -3.35 8.71
N THR A 435 -7.16 -4.22 9.54
CA THR A 435 -5.73 -4.24 9.81
C THR A 435 -5.26 -5.64 10.19
N ILE A 436 -4.04 -5.99 9.79
CA ILE A 436 -3.37 -7.26 10.11
C ILE A 436 -1.93 -6.97 10.52
N SER A 437 -1.38 -7.79 11.42
CA SER A 437 0.05 -7.76 11.72
C SER A 437 0.87 -8.35 10.56
N ALA A 438 2.19 -8.21 10.61
CA ALA A 438 3.08 -8.78 9.59
C ALA A 438 3.00 -10.32 9.50
N ALA A 439 2.64 -10.99 10.60
CA ALA A 439 2.39 -12.43 10.60
C ALA A 439 1.12 -12.83 9.83
N GLY A 440 0.14 -11.91 9.71
CA GLY A 440 -1.11 -12.16 8.99
C GLY A 440 -2.01 -13.23 9.61
N ASP A 441 -1.84 -13.54 10.90
CA ASP A 441 -2.61 -14.60 11.57
C ASP A 441 -4.05 -14.19 11.88
N PHE A 442 -4.22 -12.95 12.37
CA PHE A 442 -5.52 -12.39 12.71
C PHE A 442 -5.72 -11.04 12.02
N ALA A 443 -6.88 -10.87 11.41
CA ALA A 443 -7.41 -9.58 11.02
C ALA A 443 -8.19 -8.95 12.15
N TYR A 444 -8.14 -7.62 12.20
CA TYR A 444 -8.94 -6.78 13.07
C TYR A 444 -9.78 -5.86 12.20
N LEU A 445 -11.07 -5.81 12.46
CA LEU A 445 -12.04 -5.05 11.68
C LEU A 445 -13.12 -4.47 12.59
N VAL A 446 -13.94 -3.57 12.05
CA VAL A 446 -15.06 -2.98 12.76
C VAL A 446 -16.37 -3.49 12.17
N SER A 447 -17.30 -3.82 13.04
CA SER A 447 -18.65 -4.30 12.69
C SER A 447 -19.67 -3.75 13.69
N ASP A 448 -20.92 -3.58 13.26
CA ASP A 448 -22.05 -3.27 14.13
C ASP A 448 -22.76 -4.54 14.63
N GLN A 449 -22.65 -5.65 13.91
CA GLN A 449 -23.24 -6.93 14.29
C GLN A 449 -22.60 -7.48 15.57
N GLU A 450 -23.42 -7.76 16.59
CA GLU A 450 -22.97 -8.24 17.91
C GLU A 450 -22.06 -7.25 18.67
N ALA A 451 -22.15 -5.95 18.35
CA ALA A 451 -21.45 -4.89 19.09
C ALA A 451 -22.12 -4.59 20.44
N ILE A 452 -21.34 -4.12 21.41
CA ILE A 452 -21.78 -3.81 22.77
C ILE A 452 -22.60 -2.53 22.77
N GLY A 453 -23.90 -2.62 23.12
CA GLY A 453 -24.74 -1.44 23.32
C GLY A 453 -25.19 -0.75 22.03
N ASN A 454 -25.30 -1.48 20.92
CA ASN A 454 -25.64 -0.98 19.58
C ASN A 454 -24.64 0.08 19.07
N SER A 455 -23.36 -0.10 19.41
CA SER A 455 -22.22 0.67 18.93
C SER A 455 -21.66 0.07 17.62
N ARG A 456 -20.42 0.45 17.28
CA ARG A 456 -19.54 -0.34 16.42
C ARG A 456 -18.34 -0.77 17.26
N ASP A 457 -17.97 -2.04 17.16
CA ASP A 457 -16.93 -2.64 17.98
C ASP A 457 -15.79 -3.17 17.11
N ILE A 458 -14.61 -3.37 17.72
CA ILE A 458 -13.49 -4.05 17.08
C ILE A 458 -13.64 -5.56 17.27
N PHE A 459 -13.56 -6.28 16.16
CA PHE A 459 -13.56 -7.74 16.11
C PHE A 459 -12.23 -8.25 15.58
N LYS A 460 -11.89 -9.50 15.93
CA LYS A 460 -10.79 -10.24 15.32
C LYS A 460 -11.28 -11.51 14.65
N ILE A 461 -10.55 -11.96 13.62
CA ILE A 461 -10.82 -13.24 12.96
C ILE A 461 -9.53 -13.82 12.37
N ALA A 462 -9.37 -15.14 12.46
CA ALA A 462 -8.24 -15.83 11.86
C ALA A 462 -8.40 -15.92 10.34
N LEU A 463 -7.34 -15.58 9.59
CA LEU A 463 -7.42 -15.55 8.13
C LEU A 463 -7.06 -16.90 7.49
N PRO A 464 -7.83 -17.33 6.47
CA PRO A 464 -7.45 -18.44 5.61
C PRO A 464 -6.32 -18.01 4.65
N ASN A 465 -5.45 -18.95 4.27
CA ASN A 465 -4.26 -18.64 3.46
C ASN A 465 -4.56 -17.90 2.14
N ALA A 466 -5.70 -18.15 1.50
CA ALA A 466 -6.11 -17.48 0.26
C ALA A 466 -6.32 -15.97 0.42
N MET A 467 -6.58 -15.51 1.64
CA MET A 467 -6.83 -14.10 2.00
C MET A 467 -5.67 -13.49 2.79
N LYS A 468 -4.53 -14.20 2.92
CA LYS A 468 -3.34 -13.65 3.57
C LYS A 468 -2.48 -12.90 2.55
N PRO A 469 -1.76 -11.84 2.98
CA PRO A 469 -0.71 -11.25 2.15
C PRO A 469 0.43 -12.24 1.91
N GLU A 470 1.34 -11.89 1.01
CA GLU A 470 2.58 -12.67 0.87
C GLU A 470 3.40 -12.60 2.18
N PRO A 471 4.06 -13.70 2.59
CA PRO A 471 4.87 -13.70 3.80
C PRO A 471 6.05 -12.75 3.70
N VAL A 472 6.50 -12.27 4.87
CA VAL A 472 7.61 -11.32 5.02
C VAL A 472 8.53 -11.74 6.17
N VAL A 473 9.72 -11.14 6.26
CA VAL A 473 10.54 -11.15 7.47
C VAL A 473 10.27 -9.90 8.28
N LEU A 474 10.04 -10.08 9.58
CA LEU A 474 10.11 -9.00 10.57
C LEU A 474 11.50 -9.06 11.21
N LEU A 475 12.37 -8.14 10.82
CA LEU A 475 13.71 -8.02 11.37
C LEU A 475 13.68 -7.07 12.56
N ASN A 476 14.00 -7.61 13.73
CA ASN A 476 14.11 -6.90 15.00
C ASN A 476 15.59 -6.73 15.36
N GLY A 477 15.93 -5.73 16.16
CA GLY A 477 17.28 -5.60 16.70
C GLY A 477 17.46 -4.34 17.51
N HIS A 478 18.67 -4.17 18.04
CA HIS A 478 19.06 -2.97 18.75
C HIS A 478 20.31 -2.35 18.12
N VAL A 479 20.43 -1.03 18.23
CA VAL A 479 21.67 -0.33 17.90
C VAL A 479 22.38 0.05 19.19
N TYR A 480 23.63 -0.39 19.32
CA TYR A 480 24.48 -0.12 20.47
C TYR A 480 25.77 0.59 20.08
N ASP A 481 26.31 1.33 21.03
CA ASP A 481 27.71 1.71 21.03
C ASP A 481 28.57 0.44 21.14
N ALA A 482 29.47 0.23 20.18
CA ALA A 482 30.34 -0.93 20.10
C ALA A 482 31.30 -1.07 21.31
N VAL A 483 31.64 0.05 21.95
CA VAL A 483 32.55 0.14 23.10
C VAL A 483 31.77 0.08 24.40
N THR A 484 30.84 1.01 24.62
CA THR A 484 30.14 1.14 25.92
C THR A 484 28.96 0.18 26.07
N ARG A 485 28.49 -0.42 24.97
CA ARG A 485 27.29 -1.26 24.90
C ARG A 485 26.01 -0.54 25.31
N GLN A 486 26.03 0.79 25.38
CA GLN A 486 24.84 1.59 25.62
C GLN A 486 23.98 1.69 24.37
N PRO A 487 22.65 1.75 24.50
CA PRO A 487 21.75 1.90 23.37
C PRO A 487 21.90 3.26 22.68
N LEU A 488 21.68 3.28 21.36
CA LEU A 488 21.83 4.47 20.53
C LEU A 488 20.52 4.89 19.86
N ALA A 489 20.34 6.22 19.75
CA ALA A 489 19.42 6.82 18.80
C ALA A 489 20.07 6.84 17.41
N ALA A 490 19.56 6.04 16.48
CA ALA A 490 20.11 5.84 15.15
C ALA A 490 19.00 5.76 14.09
N THR A 491 19.39 5.97 12.84
CA THR A 491 18.57 5.72 11.65
C THR A 491 19.17 4.59 10.84
N ILE A 492 18.33 3.71 10.29
CA ILE A 492 18.75 2.56 9.51
C ILE A 492 17.97 2.57 8.20
N GLN A 493 18.69 2.64 7.07
CA GLN A 493 18.11 2.59 5.73
C GLN A 493 18.42 1.24 5.11
N PHE A 494 17.38 0.51 4.68
CA PHE A 494 17.49 -0.76 3.98
C PHE A 494 17.26 -0.56 2.49
N SER A 495 18.08 -1.21 1.66
CA SER A 495 17.98 -1.16 0.20
C SER A 495 18.13 -2.55 -0.40
N THR A 496 17.53 -2.78 -1.56
CA THR A 496 17.78 -4.00 -2.35
C THR A 496 19.19 -3.95 -2.93
N LEU A 497 19.93 -5.06 -2.88
CA LEU A 497 21.25 -5.15 -3.53
C LEU A 497 21.11 -5.01 -5.05
N GLU A 498 20.07 -5.63 -5.61
CA GLU A 498 19.72 -5.44 -7.01
C GLU A 498 19.08 -4.05 -7.21
N GLY A 499 19.75 -3.19 -7.97
CA GLY A 499 19.26 -1.86 -8.33
C GLY A 499 19.38 -0.78 -7.25
N GLY A 500 19.72 -1.13 -6.00
CA GLY A 500 19.90 -0.14 -4.92
C GLY A 500 18.62 0.58 -4.53
N LYS A 501 17.44 -0.02 -4.77
CA LYS A 501 16.15 0.58 -4.46
C LYS A 501 15.96 0.59 -2.94
N GLU A 502 15.57 1.73 -2.39
CA GLU A 502 15.19 1.81 -0.99
C GLU A 502 14.00 0.86 -0.72
N ALA A 503 14.17 0.01 0.28
CA ALA A 503 13.22 -1.02 0.64
C ALA A 503 12.46 -0.69 1.93
N ALA A 504 13.14 -0.11 2.91
CA ALA A 504 12.53 0.30 4.17
C ALA A 504 13.45 1.22 4.97
N ASN A 505 12.86 1.92 5.95
CA ASN A 505 13.59 2.74 6.91
C ASN A 505 13.15 2.36 8.32
N ALA A 506 14.09 2.43 9.27
CA ALA A 506 13.79 2.26 10.68
C ALA A 506 14.50 3.35 11.51
N ARG A 507 13.88 3.71 12.63
CA ARG A 507 14.48 4.57 13.65
C ARG A 507 14.49 3.83 14.97
N THR A 508 15.60 3.90 15.68
CA THR A 508 15.68 3.26 16.99
C THR A 508 14.89 4.03 18.04
N TYR A 509 14.36 3.30 19.02
CA TYR A 509 13.84 3.92 20.23
C TYR A 509 15.02 4.44 21.07
N PRO A 510 15.08 5.73 21.44
CA PRO A 510 16.28 6.27 22.11
C PRO A 510 16.60 5.69 23.49
N GLU A 511 15.66 5.03 24.17
CA GLU A 511 15.90 4.49 25.52
C GLU A 511 16.59 3.12 25.51
N ASP A 512 16.26 2.25 24.55
CA ASP A 512 16.78 0.87 24.49
C ASP A 512 17.48 0.53 23.16
N GLY A 513 17.47 1.45 22.19
CA GLY A 513 18.11 1.26 20.89
C GLY A 513 17.34 0.34 19.96
N SER A 514 16.13 -0.11 20.33
CA SER A 514 15.37 -1.09 19.56
C SER A 514 14.83 -0.51 18.25
N PHE A 515 14.90 -1.31 17.19
CA PHE A 515 14.28 -1.03 15.90
C PHE A 515 13.62 -2.30 15.36
N LYS A 516 12.68 -2.10 14.44
CA LYS A 516 12.09 -3.19 13.64
C LYS A 516 11.86 -2.73 12.23
N VAL A 517 11.94 -3.67 11.30
CA VAL A 517 11.66 -3.43 9.88
C VAL A 517 10.99 -4.65 9.27
N VAL A 518 10.07 -4.39 8.34
CA VAL A 518 9.42 -5.43 7.53
C VAL A 518 10.12 -5.51 6.18
N LEU A 519 10.51 -6.71 5.77
CA LEU A 519 11.24 -6.96 4.52
C LEU A 519 10.58 -8.10 3.73
N PRO A 520 10.21 -7.86 2.45
CA PRO A 520 9.76 -8.91 1.54
C PRO A 520 10.76 -10.07 1.39
N LEU A 521 10.25 -11.28 1.18
CA LEU A 521 11.07 -12.47 0.94
C LEU A 521 11.61 -12.52 -0.49
N GLY A 522 12.59 -13.41 -0.74
CA GLY A 522 13.11 -13.64 -2.09
C GLY A 522 14.09 -12.57 -2.60
N VAL A 523 14.52 -11.66 -1.72
CA VAL A 523 15.34 -10.49 -2.07
C VAL A 523 16.64 -10.48 -1.25
N GLU A 524 17.70 -9.95 -1.84
CA GLU A 524 18.94 -9.63 -1.15
C GLU A 524 18.96 -8.14 -0.78
N TYR A 525 19.34 -7.86 0.46
CA TYR A 525 19.30 -6.53 1.05
C TYR A 525 20.67 -6.09 1.51
N SER A 526 20.85 -4.78 1.57
CA SER A 526 21.84 -4.15 2.42
C SER A 526 21.16 -3.16 3.36
N TYR A 527 21.83 -2.84 4.47
CA TYR A 527 21.43 -1.71 5.30
C TYR A 527 22.59 -0.79 5.56
N VAL A 528 22.27 0.47 5.85
CA VAL A 528 23.19 1.49 6.36
C VAL A 528 22.62 2.02 7.66
N ALA A 529 23.36 1.87 8.76
CA ALA A 529 23.00 2.40 10.07
C ALA A 529 23.89 3.58 10.43
N GLU A 530 23.29 4.71 10.83
CA GLU A 530 23.97 5.97 11.12
C GLU A 530 23.48 6.56 12.46
N ALA A 531 24.41 7.13 13.23
CA ALA A 531 24.12 7.88 14.45
C ALA A 531 25.10 9.07 14.59
N PRO A 532 24.66 10.24 15.09
CA PRO A 532 25.55 11.39 15.29
C PRO A 532 26.72 11.05 16.23
N GLY A 533 27.94 11.37 15.79
CA GLY A 533 29.16 11.08 16.56
C GLY A 533 29.67 9.64 16.43
N TYR A 534 29.10 8.83 15.53
CA TYR A 534 29.52 7.47 15.25
C TYR A 534 29.89 7.29 13.78
N VAL A 535 30.69 6.28 13.48
CA VAL A 535 30.90 5.83 12.10
C VAL A 535 29.74 4.93 11.68
N GLY A 536 29.09 5.29 10.56
CA GLY A 536 28.03 4.48 9.99
C GLY A 536 28.51 3.10 9.53
N VAL A 537 27.67 2.09 9.69
CA VAL A 537 27.94 0.70 9.30
C VAL A 537 27.06 0.29 8.14
N ASP A 538 27.64 -0.43 7.17
CA ASP A 538 26.92 -1.09 6.10
C ASP A 538 27.15 -2.61 6.10
N GLU A 539 26.07 -3.38 5.94
CA GLU A 539 26.10 -4.85 5.80
C GLU A 539 25.10 -5.33 4.76
N ASP A 540 25.42 -6.48 4.15
CA ASP A 540 24.57 -7.19 3.20
C ASP A 540 24.02 -8.47 3.85
N PHE A 541 22.80 -8.87 3.50
CA PHE A 541 22.19 -10.14 3.90
C PHE A 541 21.16 -10.62 2.87
N SER A 542 20.84 -11.91 2.90
CA SER A 542 19.96 -12.54 1.90
C SER A 542 18.75 -13.18 2.56
N LEU A 543 17.56 -12.86 2.04
CA LEU A 543 16.29 -13.49 2.42
C LEU A 543 15.76 -14.44 1.33
N VAL A 544 16.59 -14.78 0.34
CA VAL A 544 16.21 -15.60 -0.82
C VAL A 544 15.78 -17.03 -0.45
N SER A 545 16.35 -17.58 0.63
CA SER A 545 16.06 -18.95 1.08
C SER A 545 14.83 -19.07 1.99
N ILE A 546 14.23 -17.95 2.40
CA ILE A 546 13.10 -17.92 3.33
C ILE A 546 11.80 -17.94 2.51
N GLN A 547 10.85 -18.80 2.88
CA GLN A 547 9.60 -19.02 2.14
C GLN A 547 8.33 -18.72 2.97
N GLU A 548 8.48 -18.58 4.28
CA GLU A 548 7.38 -18.35 5.22
C GLU A 548 7.69 -17.14 6.09
N TYR A 549 6.66 -16.64 6.79
CA TYR A 549 6.85 -15.55 7.75
C TYR A 549 7.90 -15.93 8.78
N ARG A 550 8.80 -15.00 9.08
CA ARG A 550 9.87 -15.23 10.06
C ARG A 550 10.23 -13.96 10.80
N GLU A 551 10.33 -14.07 12.12
CA GLU A 551 11.02 -13.08 12.94
C GLU A 551 12.51 -13.37 12.98
N MET A 552 13.33 -12.34 12.76
CA MET A 552 14.79 -12.42 12.80
C MET A 552 15.33 -11.35 13.73
N GLU A 553 16.46 -11.63 14.38
CA GLU A 553 17.12 -10.69 15.29
C GLU A 553 18.50 -10.32 14.74
N GLN A 554 18.79 -9.01 14.68
CA GLN A 554 20.06 -8.46 14.19
C GLN A 554 20.42 -7.19 14.95
N ASP A 555 21.27 -7.33 15.96
CA ASP A 555 21.88 -6.17 16.62
C ASP A 555 22.95 -5.53 15.71
N ILE A 556 23.08 -4.21 15.85
CA ILE A 556 24.01 -3.36 15.12
C ILE A 556 24.90 -2.63 16.13
N PHE A 557 26.21 -2.67 15.90
CA PHE A 557 27.19 -2.01 16.78
C PHE A 557 27.86 -0.87 16.01
N LEU A 558 27.58 0.37 16.42
CA LEU A 558 28.22 1.56 15.86
C LEU A 558 29.43 1.94 16.69
N PHE A 559 30.51 2.27 16.00
CA PHE A 559 31.76 2.67 16.62
C PHE A 559 31.76 4.20 16.83
N PRO A 560 31.99 4.70 18.07
CA PRO A 560 32.06 6.15 18.28
C PRO A 560 33.20 6.77 17.48
N LEU A 561 33.18 8.09 17.28
CA LEU A 561 34.30 8.81 16.70
C LEU A 561 35.25 9.25 17.82
N GLU A 562 36.26 8.43 18.14
CA GLU A 562 37.28 8.76 19.14
C GLU A 562 38.68 8.86 18.53
N LYS A 563 39.52 9.74 19.08
CA LYS A 563 40.92 9.87 18.65
C LYS A 563 41.68 8.56 18.85
N GLY A 564 42.37 8.11 17.80
CA GLY A 564 43.13 6.87 17.78
C GLY A 564 42.32 5.66 17.34
N GLN A 565 41.02 5.81 17.12
CA GLN A 565 40.16 4.73 16.66
C GLN A 565 40.34 4.47 15.17
N THR A 566 40.61 3.21 14.82
CA THR A 566 40.75 2.73 13.44
C THR A 566 39.46 2.05 13.00
N ILE A 567 38.90 2.51 11.88
CA ILE A 567 37.69 1.96 11.29
C ILE A 567 37.98 1.45 9.87
N ARG A 568 37.52 0.22 9.61
CA ARG A 568 37.63 -0.40 8.28
C ARG A 568 36.52 0.12 7.35
N LEU A 569 36.90 0.59 6.18
CA LEU A 569 35.95 0.93 5.12
C LEU A 569 35.54 -0.34 4.38
N LYS A 570 34.38 -0.89 4.74
CA LYS A 570 33.79 -2.03 4.03
C LYS A 570 33.48 -1.65 2.58
N ASN A 571 33.60 -2.62 1.67
CA ASN A 571 33.25 -2.48 0.25
C ASN A 571 34.09 -1.50 -0.60
N ILE A 572 35.25 -1.03 -0.09
CA ILE A 572 36.27 -0.39 -0.93
C ILE A 572 37.01 -1.46 -1.74
N GLN A 573 36.62 -1.58 -3.01
CA GLN A 573 37.16 -2.51 -3.98
C GLN A 573 37.97 -1.76 -5.04
N PHE A 574 39.11 -2.35 -5.36
CA PHE A 574 39.97 -1.90 -6.45
C PHE A 574 39.97 -2.94 -7.57
N GLU A 575 40.17 -2.52 -8.81
CA GLU A 575 40.54 -3.47 -9.86
C GLU A 575 41.79 -4.28 -9.46
N ARG A 576 41.86 -5.55 -9.89
CA ARG A 576 42.96 -6.44 -9.53
C ARG A 576 44.30 -5.80 -9.92
N SER A 577 45.19 -5.69 -8.96
CA SER A 577 46.53 -5.08 -9.11
C SER A 577 46.54 -3.61 -9.57
N LYS A 578 45.44 -2.87 -9.40
CA LYS A 578 45.36 -1.43 -9.70
C LYS A 578 44.85 -0.64 -8.48
N SER A 579 44.99 0.69 -8.53
CA SER A 579 44.44 1.66 -7.57
C SER A 579 43.10 2.27 -8.01
N PHE A 580 42.58 1.90 -9.18
CA PHE A 580 41.30 2.41 -9.67
C PHE A 580 40.14 1.93 -8.79
N ILE A 581 39.43 2.89 -8.19
CA ILE A 581 38.27 2.67 -7.34
C ILE A 581 37.10 2.19 -8.22
N ARG A 582 36.49 1.06 -7.85
CA ARG A 582 35.31 0.56 -8.58
C ARG A 582 34.08 1.39 -8.26
N ASP A 583 33.13 1.43 -9.18
CA ASP A 583 31.85 2.11 -8.97
C ASP A 583 31.10 1.58 -7.73
N SER A 584 31.23 0.29 -7.41
CA SER A 584 30.67 -0.33 -6.20
C SER A 584 31.19 0.26 -4.88
N SER A 585 32.33 0.97 -4.91
CA SER A 585 32.93 1.61 -3.73
C SER A 585 32.47 3.04 -3.50
N LYS A 586 31.82 3.65 -4.50
CA LYS A 586 31.34 5.04 -4.42
C LYS A 586 30.41 5.28 -3.22
N PRO A 587 29.39 4.44 -2.94
CA PRO A 587 28.49 4.67 -1.81
C PRO A 587 29.22 4.77 -0.46
N THR A 588 30.21 3.89 -0.21
CA THR A 588 31.05 3.94 1.00
C THR A 588 31.86 5.23 1.08
N LEU A 589 32.42 5.69 -0.04
CA LEU A 589 33.21 6.91 -0.06
C LEU A 589 32.34 8.16 0.12
N GLU A 590 31.15 8.21 -0.47
CA GLU A 590 30.20 9.31 -0.24
C GLU A 590 29.77 9.38 1.24
N ARG A 591 29.64 8.25 1.95
CA ARG A 591 29.41 8.24 3.41
C ARG A 591 30.58 8.86 4.16
N LEU A 592 31.81 8.50 3.80
CA LEU A 592 32.99 9.09 4.42
C LEU A 592 33.10 10.60 4.14
N VAL A 593 32.68 11.05 2.95
CA VAL A 593 32.58 12.49 2.62
C VAL A 593 31.60 13.17 3.56
N ARG A 594 30.37 12.68 3.65
CA ARG A 594 29.35 13.25 4.57
C ARG A 594 29.83 13.29 6.01
N LEU A 595 30.44 12.21 6.50
CA LEU A 595 31.03 12.15 7.84
C LEU A 595 32.05 13.29 8.08
N LEU A 596 32.91 13.56 7.09
CA LEU A 596 33.93 14.61 7.17
C LEU A 596 33.34 16.02 6.98
N GLU A 597 32.23 16.15 6.25
CA GLU A 597 31.47 17.41 6.11
C GLU A 597 30.74 17.78 7.39
N GLU A 598 30.05 16.82 8.00
CA GLU A 598 29.30 16.98 9.25
C GLU A 598 30.21 17.21 10.46
N ASN A 599 31.47 16.79 10.37
CA ASN A 599 32.48 17.00 11.41
C ASN A 599 33.66 17.82 10.87
N PRO A 600 33.55 19.16 10.73
CA PRO A 600 34.56 19.99 10.05
C PRO A 600 35.97 19.97 10.66
N THR A 601 36.08 19.59 11.93
CA THR A 601 37.33 19.50 12.72
C THR A 601 37.96 18.10 12.72
N LEU A 602 37.23 17.08 12.25
CA LEU A 602 37.70 15.71 12.16
C LEU A 602 38.90 15.60 11.19
N GLU A 603 40.01 15.03 11.66
CA GLU A 603 41.16 14.68 10.84
C GLU A 603 41.37 13.16 10.87
N ILE A 604 41.72 12.58 9.72
CA ILE A 604 41.86 11.14 9.55
C ILE A 604 43.21 10.77 8.92
N GLN A 605 43.67 9.56 9.20
CA GLN A 605 44.76 8.88 8.49
C GLN A 605 44.20 7.71 7.71
N LEU A 606 44.29 7.72 6.38
CA LEU A 606 43.92 6.58 5.54
C LEU A 606 45.04 5.54 5.53
N GLU A 607 44.69 4.29 5.81
CA GLU A 607 45.61 3.17 5.99
C GLU A 607 45.37 2.11 4.90
N GLY A 608 46.40 1.81 4.11
CA GLY A 608 46.33 0.90 2.97
C GLY A 608 46.97 -0.44 3.28
N HIS A 609 46.27 -1.53 2.95
CA HIS A 609 46.76 -2.89 3.17
C HIS A 609 46.58 -3.80 1.94
N THR A 610 47.45 -4.81 1.82
CA THR A 610 47.39 -5.87 0.82
C THR A 610 47.39 -7.24 1.50
N ASP A 611 47.18 -8.30 0.71
CA ASP A 611 47.51 -9.66 1.13
C ASP A 611 49.02 -9.93 0.99
N ASN A 612 49.43 -11.17 1.22
CA ASN A 612 50.83 -11.61 1.13
C ASN A 612 51.29 -11.98 -0.30
N ARG A 613 50.46 -11.79 -1.35
CA ARG A 613 50.84 -12.13 -2.73
C ARG A 613 51.61 -10.97 -3.37
N GLY A 614 52.72 -11.28 -4.04
CA GLY A 614 53.56 -10.28 -4.70
C GLY A 614 54.82 -9.93 -3.89
N SER A 615 55.65 -9.03 -4.43
CA SER A 615 56.86 -8.58 -3.73
C SER A 615 56.53 -7.51 -2.69
N PHE A 616 57.31 -7.44 -1.62
CA PHE A 616 57.13 -6.47 -0.54
C PHE A 616 57.02 -5.02 -1.06
N ASN A 617 57.97 -4.59 -1.91
CA ASN A 617 58.00 -3.24 -2.47
C ASN A 617 56.77 -2.96 -3.36
N ALA A 618 56.31 -3.94 -4.14
CA ALA A 618 55.11 -3.78 -4.97
C ALA A 618 53.85 -3.65 -4.11
N ASN A 619 53.74 -4.43 -3.04
CA ASN A 619 52.61 -4.37 -2.12
C ASN A 619 52.58 -3.06 -1.34
N MET A 620 53.74 -2.55 -0.92
CA MET A 620 53.84 -1.24 -0.28
C MET A 620 53.35 -0.13 -1.21
N LYS A 621 53.89 -0.09 -2.44
CA LYS A 621 53.47 0.85 -3.50
C LYS A 621 51.97 0.75 -3.78
N LEU A 622 51.44 -0.45 -3.94
CA LEU A 622 50.02 -0.68 -4.23
C LEU A 622 49.12 -0.18 -3.10
N SER A 623 49.48 -0.43 -1.83
CA SER A 623 48.71 0.08 -0.70
C SER A 623 48.73 1.61 -0.62
N GLU A 624 49.86 2.25 -0.93
CA GLU A 624 50.01 3.71 -0.99
C GLU A 624 49.17 4.32 -2.12
N ASP A 625 49.22 3.74 -3.32
CA ASP A 625 48.47 4.20 -4.49
C ASP A 625 46.96 4.13 -4.25
N ARG A 626 46.50 3.09 -3.53
CA ARG A 626 45.08 2.92 -3.17
C ARG A 626 44.57 4.01 -2.23
N VAL A 627 45.28 4.28 -1.14
CA VAL A 627 44.86 5.34 -0.20
C VAL A 627 45.02 6.73 -0.80
N THR A 628 45.97 6.90 -1.75
CA THR A 628 46.10 8.14 -2.52
C THR A 628 44.88 8.39 -3.40
N GLU A 629 44.38 7.37 -4.10
CA GLU A 629 43.17 7.52 -4.92
C GLU A 629 41.93 7.78 -4.05
N VAL A 630 41.83 7.14 -2.88
CA VAL A 630 40.76 7.44 -1.91
C VAL A 630 40.84 8.89 -1.43
N LYS A 631 42.03 9.37 -1.03
CA LYS A 631 42.21 10.78 -0.64
C LYS A 631 41.82 11.72 -1.76
N LYS A 632 42.23 11.43 -3.00
CA LYS A 632 41.88 12.23 -4.17
C LYS A 632 40.36 12.30 -4.35
N TYR A 633 39.66 11.18 -4.27
CA TYR A 633 38.20 11.14 -4.35
C TYR A 633 37.51 12.02 -3.30
N LEU A 634 38.01 12.01 -2.06
CA LEU A 634 37.50 12.85 -0.97
C LEU A 634 37.80 14.33 -1.20
N THR A 635 39.01 14.66 -1.67
CA THR A 635 39.40 16.07 -1.94
C THR A 635 38.66 16.65 -3.12
N ASP A 636 38.35 15.85 -4.15
CA ASP A 636 37.57 16.26 -5.31
C ASP A 636 36.12 16.64 -4.92
N ARG A 637 35.65 16.20 -3.75
CA ARG A 637 34.35 16.57 -3.13
C ARG A 637 34.45 17.68 -2.10
N GLY A 638 35.59 18.37 -2.03
CA GLY A 638 35.75 19.56 -1.19
C GLY A 638 36.32 19.31 0.20
N ILE A 639 36.66 18.06 0.57
CA ILE A 639 37.36 17.80 1.83
C ILE A 639 38.78 18.35 1.75
N LYS A 640 39.17 19.20 2.70
CA LYS A 640 40.50 19.83 2.70
C LYS A 640 41.59 18.77 2.85
N ALA A 641 42.52 18.69 1.90
CA ALA A 641 43.60 17.70 1.87
C ALA A 641 44.47 17.63 3.14
N LYS A 642 44.56 18.73 3.91
CA LYS A 642 45.27 18.79 5.20
C LYS A 642 44.63 17.93 6.30
N ARG A 643 43.33 17.62 6.18
CA ARG A 643 42.57 16.79 7.12
C ARG A 643 42.79 15.29 6.90
N ILE A 644 43.53 14.92 5.85
CA ILE A 644 43.71 13.53 5.42
C ILE A 644 45.20 13.23 5.31
N THR A 645 45.71 12.40 6.20
CA THR A 645 47.06 11.82 6.11
C THR A 645 47.01 10.41 5.53
N LEU A 646 48.12 9.91 5.00
CA LEU A 646 48.19 8.59 4.36
C LEU A 646 49.23 7.73 5.06
N LYS A 647 48.94 6.43 5.19
CA LYS A 647 49.90 5.43 5.65
C LYS A 647 49.71 4.12 4.88
N ALA A 648 50.81 3.56 4.42
CA ALA A 648 50.84 2.31 3.67
C ALA A 648 51.51 1.22 4.50
N TYR A 649 50.92 0.02 4.54
CA TYR A 649 51.49 -1.12 5.26
C TYR A 649 51.82 -2.31 4.36
N GLY A 650 51.42 -2.29 3.08
CA GLY A 650 51.46 -3.47 2.23
C GLY A 650 50.81 -4.67 2.93
N GLY A 651 51.50 -5.82 2.92
CA GLY A 651 51.02 -7.07 3.56
C GLY A 651 51.46 -7.26 5.02
N THR A 652 51.99 -6.23 5.69
CA THR A 652 52.64 -6.39 7.02
C THR A 652 51.67 -6.42 8.20
N GLN A 653 50.41 -6.02 8.01
CA GLN A 653 49.37 -5.94 9.04
C GLN A 653 48.12 -6.74 8.61
N PRO A 654 48.18 -8.08 8.53
CA PRO A 654 47.04 -8.92 8.19
C PRO A 654 46.04 -8.99 9.36
N ILE A 655 44.75 -9.04 9.04
CA ILE A 655 43.64 -9.21 9.98
C ILE A 655 43.02 -10.62 9.92
N ALA A 656 43.40 -11.39 8.91
CA ALA A 656 43.06 -12.79 8.73
C ALA A 656 44.28 -13.55 8.21
N ASP A 657 44.27 -14.87 8.30
CA ASP A 657 45.28 -15.70 7.65
C ASP A 657 45.32 -15.42 6.13
N ASN A 658 46.42 -15.83 5.48
CA ASN A 658 46.59 -15.66 4.04
C ASN A 658 46.53 -17.00 3.29
N GLU A 659 45.95 -18.04 3.91
CA GLU A 659 45.94 -19.40 3.37
C GLU A 659 44.92 -19.52 2.23
N GLU A 660 43.70 -19.03 2.46
CA GLU A 660 42.61 -19.11 1.50
C GLU A 660 42.33 -17.77 0.80
N GLU A 661 41.65 -17.82 -0.35
CA GLU A 661 41.32 -16.59 -1.08
C GLU A 661 40.26 -15.74 -0.36
N THR A 662 39.34 -16.42 0.34
CA THR A 662 38.29 -15.83 1.18
C THR A 662 38.89 -15.01 2.32
N THR A 663 39.92 -15.55 3.00
CA THR A 663 40.62 -14.88 4.12
C THR A 663 41.61 -13.82 3.63
N ARG A 664 42.38 -14.09 2.57
CA ARG A 664 43.23 -13.07 1.91
C ARG A 664 42.47 -11.83 1.48
N ARG A 665 41.23 -12.00 0.99
CA ARG A 665 40.38 -10.86 0.59
C ARG A 665 40.13 -9.89 1.74
N LEU A 666 40.07 -10.36 2.99
CA LEU A 666 39.92 -9.51 4.17
C LEU A 666 41.13 -8.60 4.38
N ASN A 667 42.34 -9.09 4.05
CA ASN A 667 43.59 -8.33 4.20
C ASN A 667 43.74 -7.22 3.14
N ARG A 668 43.10 -7.35 1.98
CA ARG A 668 43.04 -6.33 0.92
C ARG A 668 41.99 -5.28 1.27
N ARG A 669 42.37 -4.27 2.06
CA ARG A 669 41.43 -3.29 2.62
C ARG A 669 42.02 -1.88 2.70
N VAL A 670 41.13 -0.92 2.91
CA VAL A 670 41.46 0.43 3.35
C VAL A 670 40.77 0.67 4.68
N GLU A 671 41.49 1.28 5.60
CA GLU A 671 40.99 1.69 6.91
C GLU A 671 41.22 3.20 7.05
N PHE A 672 40.55 3.84 7.99
CA PHE A 672 40.91 5.18 8.42
C PHE A 672 41.02 5.23 9.94
N THR A 673 42.01 5.98 10.43
CA THR A 673 42.22 6.22 11.85
C THR A 673 41.91 7.67 12.15
N VAL A 674 41.09 7.94 13.17
CA VAL A 674 40.81 9.30 13.63
C VAL A 674 42.06 9.86 14.30
N THR A 675 42.63 10.95 13.76
CA THR A 675 43.85 11.58 14.32
C THR A 675 43.54 12.82 15.15
N ASN A 676 42.43 13.50 14.86
CA ASN A 676 41.93 14.64 15.61
C ASN A 676 40.40 14.77 15.48
N LEU A 677 39.75 15.38 16.48
CA LEU A 677 38.31 15.68 16.49
C LEU A 677 38.04 17.18 16.55
#